data_AF-A0A5C5U0A1-F1
#
_entry.id   AF-A0A5C5U0A1-F1
#
_cell.length_a   1.000
_cell.length_b   1.000
_cell.length_c   1.000
_cell.angle_alpha   90.00
_cell.angle_beta   90.00
_cell.angle_gamma   90.00
#
_symmetry.space_group_name_H-M   'P 1'
#
loop_
_entity.id
_entity.type
_entity.pdbx_description
1 polymer ?
#
loop_
_entity_poly.entity_id
_entity_poly.type
_entity_poly.pdbx_seq_one_letter_code
_entity_poly.pdbx_strand_id
1 'polypeptide(L)'
;MKHMHAAPKRRLLTTALLLALAPPLAAQTADDTAQSPDVAQAQGEPETLDTIFVTGIRASLESSMNLKRDAQGVVDGIVAEDIGKFPDTNLAESLQRISGVSIDRTMGEGSRVTVRGVGPDFNLVLLNGRQMPASSIEATNASNSRAFDFANLASESVSGVEVYKTSRAATPTGGIGATINIKTARPLDSGPLANVGVKAVHDASVDNLPGPMRGDSWTGELSGIFADTFADGRLGIALSGSYQDRDFGYNEGGVAGGWYGCRRWCDPLAQAEPAANATNPPGPDDNYSIPQNLLYAVNSVQRQRTNGQATLQWAPTDRVTATLDYTYAENRIQARRHELSTWFNLAASETSWTDGPNASPLSYTEYAGCYNPATDQWTGSDNANNCPAGFEPRWGDLAMAGSLNATKNENKSLGFNVAWEVSDSLDLEFDYHSSSAESGADSPFGSNNVIGTAAFVRGVTNVDFSGDFPVLSVLLPPGVSTVGADQMMVTGSSFRNSYMKSEVDQGQARGTFRFADYSRLDFGVAYTEVQNRTAYHFTQRDDWGGFGGGAADYADDLWISDDISRYFDQFPGSGDAFGQFFLFDFARLRDAAIAARGGDAAAYLPPDHFSTDRRTTEKSKSAYLQWSNTFDFSMPLNVAVGVRYEETDITSSALVPIATGLLWTGNNEFSVQFGDPDFTTLQGSYDYWLPSVDLSLEITDSMILRGSYGHSIGRPQWNHIQGGQTLDSFAAYEGGTGAQGDPGLKPLESKNFDLSFEWYYGEGSYLSVGYFRKDIDNYIGTSVVEISPFELTTPVGGAYFNEAIANGCVEGGIDFRGCVRRYIFDNYAGTPGVVQTGVGTDGQPLGTIAGMPGDPLAVFRVTVPVNRDSSQLDGWELNVQHMFGASGFGMSANYTIVDSDLTYDDYNLFEQFALVGLSDSANLVAFYDKGPWQIRAAYNWRDRFLSSTYDSWRPNPVYIEDYGQLDVNVSYQVNENLSLHAEAINLTDETMRSHGRDERQVFYATQTGPRYMLGLRYKF
;
A
#
# COMPACT_ATOMS: atom_id res chain seq x y z
N MET A 1 -40.99 5.47 20.88
CA MET A 1 -41.21 6.69 21.70
C MET A 1 -41.21 6.33 23.20
N LYS A 2 -40.11 6.59 23.90
CA LYS A 2 -40.10 6.75 25.37
C LYS A 2 -39.96 8.25 25.63
N HIS A 3 -40.91 8.85 26.32
CA HIS A 3 -40.83 10.23 26.77
C HIS A 3 -39.79 10.32 27.91
N MET A 4 -38.71 11.09 27.72
CA MET A 4 -37.81 11.42 28.81
C MET A 4 -38.40 12.57 29.62
N HIS A 5 -38.73 12.30 30.88
CA HIS A 5 -39.11 13.30 31.85
C HIS A 5 -37.86 13.93 32.46
N ALA A 6 -37.68 15.23 32.25
CA ALA A 6 -36.74 16.04 33.02
C ALA A 6 -37.23 16.20 34.47
N ALA A 7 -36.33 16.04 35.44
CA ALA A 7 -36.56 16.29 36.87
C ALA A 7 -35.43 17.18 37.45
N PRO A 8 -35.65 17.91 38.57
CA PRO A 8 -35.58 19.36 38.55
C PRO A 8 -34.31 20.01 39.12
N LYS A 9 -34.10 21.26 38.69
CA LYS A 9 -33.15 22.27 39.15
C LYS A 9 -32.86 22.25 40.67
N ARG A 10 -31.58 22.06 41.03
CA ARG A 10 -30.97 22.70 42.20
C ARG A 10 -29.68 23.41 41.80
N ARG A 11 -29.72 24.75 41.88
CA ARG A 11 -28.54 25.61 41.84
C ARG A 11 -27.66 25.28 43.04
N LEU A 12 -26.36 25.08 42.82
CA LEU A 12 -25.32 25.50 43.75
C LEU A 12 -24.05 25.84 42.96
N LEU A 13 -23.67 27.12 43.03
CA LEU A 13 -22.37 27.63 42.62
C LEU A 13 -21.29 27.05 43.54
N THR A 14 -20.15 26.67 42.95
CA THR A 14 -18.75 26.95 43.32
C THR A 14 -17.86 25.72 43.16
N THR A 15 -17.13 25.67 42.04
CA THR A 15 -15.96 24.79 41.89
C THR A 15 -14.84 25.56 41.19
N ALA A 16 -14.07 26.29 41.99
CA ALA A 16 -12.74 26.75 41.64
C ALA A 16 -11.90 26.65 42.92
N LEU A 17 -10.72 26.03 42.81
CA LEU A 17 -9.77 25.70 43.88
C LEU A 17 -10.19 24.55 44.80
N LEU A 18 -9.77 23.32 44.47
CA LEU A 18 -9.34 22.28 45.41
C LEU A 18 -8.53 21.22 44.64
N LEU A 19 -7.38 21.62 44.09
CA LEU A 19 -6.41 20.72 43.45
C LEU A 19 -4.99 20.89 44.03
N ALA A 20 -4.90 21.38 45.26
CA ALA A 20 -3.66 21.37 46.01
C ALA A 20 -3.96 21.19 47.50
N LEU A 21 -3.43 20.11 48.09
CA LEU A 21 -3.26 19.81 49.52
C LEU A 21 -4.38 19.00 50.22
N ALA A 22 -4.25 17.67 50.25
CA ALA A 22 -4.54 16.87 51.45
C ALA A 22 -3.79 15.49 51.44
N PRO A 23 -3.13 15.09 52.55
CA PRO A 23 -2.40 13.82 52.71
C PRO A 23 -3.32 12.67 53.22
N PRO A 24 -2.84 11.41 53.37
CA PRO A 24 -3.71 10.24 53.50
C PRO A 24 -4.15 10.05 54.95
N LEU A 25 -5.40 9.63 55.20
CA LEU A 25 -5.73 9.02 56.48
C LEU A 25 -6.83 7.97 56.41
N ALA A 26 -6.59 6.95 57.25
CA ALA A 26 -7.26 5.68 57.41
C ALA A 26 -8.73 5.73 57.89
N ALA A 27 -9.46 4.71 57.42
CA ALA A 27 -10.42 3.85 58.13
C ALA A 27 -11.23 4.43 59.30
N GLN A 28 -12.56 4.39 59.15
CA GLN A 28 -13.50 4.13 60.25
C GLN A 28 -14.73 3.37 59.74
N THR A 29 -15.05 2.31 60.46
CA THR A 29 -16.22 1.42 60.34
C THR A 29 -17.48 2.05 60.91
N ALA A 30 -18.64 1.83 60.28
CA ALA A 30 -19.94 1.73 60.95
C ALA A 30 -20.97 0.98 60.09
N ASP A 31 -21.49 -0.13 60.63
CA ASP A 31 -22.74 -0.80 60.22
C ASP A 31 -23.95 0.07 60.60
N ASP A 32 -25.01 0.14 59.78
CA ASP A 32 -26.18 -0.77 59.85
C ASP A 32 -27.42 -0.23 59.08
N THR A 33 -28.07 -1.15 58.35
CA THR A 33 -29.47 -1.23 57.85
C THR A 33 -30.30 -0.02 57.34
N ALA A 34 -30.72 -0.07 56.06
CA ALA A 34 -32.11 0.15 55.62
C ALA A 34 -32.35 -0.26 54.14
N GLN A 35 -33.56 -0.76 53.88
CA GLN A 35 -34.05 -1.47 52.70
C GLN A 35 -34.19 -0.62 51.41
N SER A 36 -33.96 -1.27 50.26
CA SER A 36 -34.25 -0.79 48.90
C SER A 36 -35.73 -0.46 48.67
N PRO A 37 -36.03 0.36 47.64
CA PRO A 37 -36.50 -0.26 46.41
C PRO A 37 -35.77 0.25 45.15
N ASP A 38 -35.57 -0.70 44.24
CA ASP A 38 -35.12 -0.57 42.86
C ASP A 38 -35.64 0.67 42.12
N VAL A 39 -34.71 1.49 41.64
CA VAL A 39 -34.83 2.22 40.37
C VAL A 39 -33.44 2.20 39.73
N ALA A 40 -33.18 1.20 38.88
CA ALA A 40 -32.03 1.21 37.99
C ALA A 40 -32.19 2.37 36.99
N GLN A 41 -31.51 3.49 37.26
CA GLN A 41 -31.25 4.53 36.27
C GLN A 41 -29.94 4.18 35.58
N ALA A 42 -30.03 3.49 34.44
CA ALA A 42 -28.95 3.48 33.46
C ALA A 42 -28.89 4.90 32.85
N GLN A 43 -27.97 5.74 33.35
CA GLN A 43 -27.57 6.97 32.71
C GLN A 43 -26.41 6.63 31.77
N GLY A 44 -26.57 6.98 30.49
CA GLY A 44 -25.70 6.56 29.40
C GLY A 44 -24.25 6.95 29.61
N GLU A 45 -23.37 5.97 29.44
CA GLU A 45 -21.93 6.19 29.29
C GLU A 45 -21.65 6.78 27.90
N PRO A 46 -20.61 7.62 27.72
CA PRO A 46 -20.20 8.06 26.40
C PRO A 46 -19.62 6.86 25.64
N GLU A 47 -20.26 6.55 24.51
CA GLU A 47 -20.22 5.27 23.80
C GLU A 47 -18.87 4.93 23.14
N THR A 48 -18.31 3.78 23.52
CA THR A 48 -17.68 2.87 22.55
C THR A 48 -18.73 1.90 22.05
N LEU A 49 -18.59 1.32 20.84
CA LEU A 49 -19.48 0.25 20.41
C LEU A 49 -19.46 -0.90 21.44
N ASP A 50 -20.56 -1.03 22.20
CA ASP A 50 -20.97 -2.30 22.77
C ASP A 50 -21.45 -3.19 21.62
N THR A 51 -21.25 -4.51 21.74
CA THR A 51 -21.57 -5.46 20.66
C THR A 51 -23.09 -5.52 20.45
N ILE A 52 -23.66 -4.59 19.68
CA ILE A 52 -25.09 -4.55 19.38
C ILE A 52 -25.29 -5.16 17.99
N PHE A 53 -25.72 -6.41 17.97
CA PHE A 53 -26.24 -7.00 16.75
C PHE A 53 -27.63 -6.44 16.47
N VAL A 54 -27.75 -5.74 15.37
CA VAL A 54 -29.02 -5.27 14.83
C VAL A 54 -29.50 -6.21 13.74
N THR A 55 -30.78 -6.16 13.41
CA THR A 55 -31.35 -6.95 12.32
C THR A 55 -31.85 -6.01 11.24
N GLY A 56 -31.12 -5.97 10.13
CA GLY A 56 -31.43 -5.23 8.93
C GLY A 56 -30.67 -3.92 8.73
N ILE A 57 -30.78 -3.42 7.51
CA ILE A 57 -30.08 -2.23 7.02
C ILE A 57 -30.49 -1.01 7.84
N ARG A 58 -31.79 -0.82 8.09
CA ARG A 58 -32.29 0.36 8.81
C ARG A 58 -31.75 0.42 10.25
N ALA A 59 -31.74 -0.71 10.94
CA ALA A 59 -31.28 -0.77 12.32
C ALA A 59 -29.76 -0.57 12.43
N SER A 60 -28.96 -1.10 11.49
CA SER A 60 -27.51 -0.80 11.37
C SER A 60 -27.22 0.67 11.14
N LEU A 61 -27.97 1.31 10.23
CA LEU A 61 -27.82 2.74 9.96
C LEU A 61 -28.28 3.62 11.12
N GLU A 62 -29.27 3.19 11.90
CA GLU A 62 -29.68 3.88 13.12
C GLU A 62 -28.64 3.75 14.24
N SER A 63 -28.10 2.56 14.47
CA SER A 63 -27.02 2.35 15.45
C SER A 63 -25.75 3.13 15.08
N SER A 64 -25.38 3.15 13.80
CA SER A 64 -24.23 3.93 13.31
C SER A 64 -24.45 5.45 13.47
N MET A 65 -25.70 5.91 13.27
CA MET A 65 -26.10 7.30 13.51
C MET A 65 -26.04 7.67 15.00
N ASN A 66 -26.50 6.78 15.89
CA ASN A 66 -26.44 7.00 17.33
C ASN A 66 -25.01 7.03 17.84
N LEU A 67 -24.15 6.10 17.37
CA LEU A 67 -22.72 6.11 17.65
C LEU A 67 -22.10 7.49 17.33
N LYS A 68 -22.42 8.05 16.16
CA LYS A 68 -21.95 9.39 15.78
C LYS A 68 -22.51 10.49 16.69
N ARG A 69 -23.80 10.40 17.04
CA ARG A 69 -24.51 11.37 17.88
C ARG A 69 -23.94 11.41 19.30
N ASP A 70 -23.63 10.26 19.87
CA ASP A 70 -23.30 10.13 21.29
C ASP A 70 -21.78 10.10 21.53
N ALA A 71 -20.98 9.98 20.46
CA ALA A 71 -19.53 10.04 20.53
C ALA A 71 -18.98 11.38 21.07
N GLN A 72 -17.86 11.31 21.79
CA GLN A 72 -17.02 12.45 22.12
C GLN A 72 -16.00 12.70 21.00
N GLY A 73 -16.08 13.88 20.37
CA GLY A 73 -15.26 14.24 19.21
C GLY A 73 -15.92 13.90 17.86
N VAL A 74 -15.11 13.82 16.80
CA VAL A 74 -15.55 13.47 15.44
C VAL A 74 -15.26 11.99 15.19
N VAL A 75 -16.31 11.18 15.36
CA VAL A 75 -16.26 9.73 15.19
C VAL A 75 -17.35 9.31 14.23
N ASP A 76 -16.97 8.50 13.25
CA ASP A 76 -17.91 7.79 12.39
C ASP A 76 -17.73 6.29 12.60
N GLY A 77 -18.74 5.51 12.26
CA GLY A 77 -18.62 4.06 12.34
C GLY A 77 -19.67 3.32 11.54
N ILE A 78 -19.45 2.01 11.43
CA ILE A 78 -20.33 1.08 10.73
C ILE A 78 -20.63 -0.06 11.69
N VAL A 79 -21.92 -0.31 11.90
CA VAL A 79 -22.40 -1.46 12.66
C VAL A 79 -22.85 -2.56 11.69
N ALA A 80 -22.55 -3.82 12.01
CA ALA A 80 -23.01 -4.95 11.21
C ALA A 80 -24.55 -4.98 11.10
N GLU A 81 -25.09 -5.37 9.94
CA GLU A 81 -26.55 -5.43 9.70
C GLU A 81 -27.22 -6.62 10.36
N ASP A 82 -26.43 -7.66 10.56
CA ASP A 82 -26.77 -8.86 11.29
C ASP A 82 -25.44 -9.52 11.68
N ILE A 83 -25.53 -10.53 12.51
CA ILE A 83 -24.38 -11.30 12.96
C ILE A 83 -23.69 -11.94 11.76
N GLY A 84 -22.43 -11.56 11.54
CA GLY A 84 -21.63 -11.99 10.39
C GLY A 84 -22.16 -11.48 9.05
N LYS A 85 -23.05 -10.49 9.05
CA LYS A 85 -23.55 -9.80 7.86
C LYS A 85 -23.05 -8.36 7.91
N PHE A 86 -21.84 -8.15 7.39
CA PHE A 86 -21.40 -6.81 7.10
C PHE A 86 -22.04 -6.33 5.78
N PRO A 87 -22.19 -5.01 5.57
CA PRO A 87 -22.96 -4.51 4.44
C PRO A 87 -22.36 -4.83 3.05
N ASP A 88 -21.05 -5.09 2.96
CA ASP A 88 -20.33 -5.50 1.74
C ASP A 88 -19.45 -6.73 2.02
N THR A 89 -18.92 -7.32 0.95
CA THR A 89 -18.12 -8.56 0.99
C THR A 89 -16.74 -8.45 1.62
N ASN A 90 -16.23 -7.23 1.75
CA ASN A 90 -14.91 -6.93 2.28
C ASN A 90 -14.96 -5.70 3.20
N LEU A 91 -14.15 -5.72 4.26
CA LEU A 91 -14.13 -4.69 5.29
C LEU A 91 -13.68 -3.33 4.75
N ALA A 92 -12.73 -3.30 3.80
CA ALA A 92 -12.29 -2.06 3.15
C ALA A 92 -13.43 -1.37 2.39
N GLU A 93 -14.14 -2.10 1.53
CA GLU A 93 -15.28 -1.59 0.74
C GLU A 93 -16.35 -0.98 1.66
N SER A 94 -16.58 -1.64 2.79
CA SER A 94 -17.50 -1.13 3.79
C SER A 94 -17.12 0.23 4.35
N LEU A 95 -15.84 0.49 4.56
CA LEU A 95 -15.37 1.76 5.09
C LEU A 95 -15.63 2.95 4.15
N GLN A 96 -15.84 2.73 2.85
CA GLN A 96 -16.23 3.80 1.90
C GLN A 96 -17.60 4.42 2.20
N ARG A 97 -18.40 3.84 3.12
CA ARG A 97 -19.63 4.49 3.60
C ARG A 97 -19.38 5.67 4.53
N ILE A 98 -18.19 5.77 5.07
CA ILE A 98 -17.80 6.87 5.95
C ILE A 98 -17.24 8.00 5.08
N SER A 99 -17.81 9.20 5.17
CA SER A 99 -17.20 10.39 4.53
C SER A 99 -15.73 10.54 4.89
N GLY A 100 -14.93 11.10 4.01
CA GLY A 100 -13.49 11.23 4.22
C GLY A 100 -12.72 9.94 4.00
N VAL A 101 -13.38 8.80 3.77
CA VAL A 101 -12.72 7.52 3.56
C VAL A 101 -12.76 7.11 2.10
N SER A 102 -11.59 6.86 1.54
CA SER A 102 -11.39 6.28 0.21
C SER A 102 -10.59 4.99 0.35
N ILE A 103 -10.64 4.13 -0.67
CA ILE A 103 -9.88 2.88 -0.67
C ILE A 103 -9.03 2.76 -1.91
N ASP A 104 -7.93 2.05 -1.74
CA ASP A 104 -7.09 1.61 -2.84
C ASP A 104 -7.48 0.18 -3.20
N ARG A 105 -7.70 -0.05 -4.49
CA ARG A 105 -8.07 -1.36 -5.01
C ARG A 105 -6.84 -2.07 -5.55
N THR A 106 -6.76 -3.36 -5.25
CA THR A 106 -5.73 -4.26 -5.79
C THR A 106 -6.46 -5.45 -6.41
N MET A 107 -6.23 -5.69 -7.70
CA MET A 107 -6.92 -6.74 -8.48
C MET A 107 -8.47 -6.68 -8.38
N GLY A 108 -9.03 -5.47 -8.45
CA GLY A 108 -10.48 -5.25 -8.44
C GLY A 108 -11.17 -5.35 -7.07
N GLU A 109 -10.42 -5.35 -5.96
CA GLU A 109 -10.98 -5.29 -4.60
C GLU A 109 -10.23 -4.31 -3.71
N GLY A 110 -10.96 -3.62 -2.81
CA GLY A 110 -10.37 -2.79 -1.77
C GLY A 110 -9.43 -3.54 -0.84
N SER A 111 -8.20 -3.07 -0.68
CA SER A 111 -7.21 -3.67 0.23
C SER A 111 -6.79 -2.72 1.34
N ARG A 112 -6.65 -1.43 1.02
CA ARG A 112 -6.14 -0.40 1.93
C ARG A 112 -7.05 0.82 1.96
N VAL A 113 -6.92 1.62 3.01
CA VAL A 113 -7.80 2.75 3.31
C VAL A 113 -7.00 4.04 3.40
N THR A 114 -7.46 5.08 2.70
CA THR A 114 -6.95 6.45 2.73
C THR A 114 -8.01 7.34 3.40
N VAL A 115 -7.62 8.15 4.38
CA VAL A 115 -8.56 8.98 5.15
C VAL A 115 -8.19 10.46 5.03
N ARG A 116 -9.13 11.28 4.56
CA ARG A 116 -8.99 12.72 4.30
C ARG A 116 -7.74 13.02 3.45
N GLY A 117 -7.54 12.25 2.39
CA GLY A 117 -6.39 12.39 1.50
C GLY A 117 -5.04 11.93 2.06
N VAL A 118 -5.01 11.44 3.31
CA VAL A 118 -3.79 10.91 3.92
C VAL A 118 -3.72 9.41 3.66
N GLY A 119 -2.66 9.00 2.93
CA GLY A 119 -2.48 7.64 2.43
C GLY A 119 -2.40 6.54 3.50
N PRO A 120 -2.48 5.25 3.10
CA PRO A 120 -2.76 4.16 4.02
C PRO A 120 -1.70 3.86 5.07
N ASP A 121 -0.43 4.18 4.81
CA ASP A 121 0.68 4.01 5.76
C ASP A 121 0.55 4.88 7.01
N PHE A 122 -0.33 5.88 6.96
CA PHE A 122 -0.53 6.87 8.02
C PHE A 122 -1.88 6.71 8.74
N ASN A 123 -2.52 5.55 8.58
CA ASN A 123 -3.71 5.14 9.31
C ASN A 123 -3.35 4.02 10.29
N LEU A 124 -3.80 4.13 11.54
CA LEU A 124 -3.56 3.11 12.56
C LEU A 124 -4.76 2.18 12.65
N VAL A 125 -4.54 0.88 12.43
CA VAL A 125 -5.59 -0.14 12.57
C VAL A 125 -5.47 -0.84 13.93
N LEU A 126 -6.59 -0.89 14.64
CA LEU A 126 -6.76 -1.56 15.92
C LEU A 126 -7.77 -2.70 15.77
N LEU A 127 -7.56 -3.78 16.53
CA LEU A 127 -8.54 -4.85 16.75
C LEU A 127 -8.88 -4.88 18.23
N ASN A 128 -10.13 -4.59 18.58
CA ASN A 128 -10.59 -4.48 19.96
C ASN A 128 -9.74 -3.50 20.81
N GLY A 129 -9.27 -2.41 20.20
CA GLY A 129 -8.42 -1.39 20.85
C GLY A 129 -6.92 -1.68 20.83
N ARG A 130 -6.49 -2.84 20.30
CA ARG A 130 -5.09 -3.29 20.26
C ARG A 130 -4.49 -3.08 18.87
N GLN A 131 -3.27 -2.58 18.81
CA GLN A 131 -2.60 -2.35 17.53
C GLN A 131 -2.38 -3.66 16.75
N MET A 132 -2.81 -3.66 15.49
CA MET A 132 -2.57 -4.77 14.57
C MET A 132 -1.23 -4.61 13.85
N PRO A 133 -0.41 -5.68 13.74
CA PRO A 133 0.77 -5.70 12.90
C PRO A 133 0.35 -5.73 11.42
N ALA A 134 1.22 -5.25 10.56
CA ALA A 134 1.04 -5.29 9.12
C ALA A 134 2.27 -5.91 8.45
N SER A 135 2.03 -6.74 7.45
CA SER A 135 3.07 -7.28 6.57
C SER A 135 2.57 -7.27 5.13
N SER A 136 3.48 -6.99 4.21
CA SER A 136 3.27 -7.07 2.77
C SER A 136 4.58 -7.48 2.10
N ILE A 137 4.49 -7.87 0.84
CA ILE A 137 5.66 -8.22 0.03
C ILE A 137 5.57 -7.49 -1.29
N GLU A 138 6.72 -7.02 -1.75
CA GLU A 138 6.88 -6.41 -3.06
C GLU A 138 7.46 -7.44 -4.03
N ALA A 139 7.16 -7.27 -5.31
CA ALA A 139 7.58 -8.21 -6.36
C ALA A 139 9.09 -8.16 -6.63
N THR A 140 9.70 -6.97 -6.52
CA THR A 140 11.08 -6.68 -6.95
C THR A 140 11.98 -6.19 -5.82
N ASN A 141 11.46 -5.97 -4.61
CA ASN A 141 12.19 -5.31 -3.53
C ASN A 141 11.77 -5.83 -2.15
N ALA A 142 12.52 -5.44 -1.11
CA ALA A 142 12.06 -5.58 0.27
C ALA A 142 10.93 -4.57 0.55
N SER A 143 9.81 -5.04 1.11
CA SER A 143 8.68 -4.18 1.48
C SER A 143 9.07 -3.15 2.55
N ASN A 144 8.42 -1.98 2.51
CA ASN A 144 8.65 -0.87 3.43
C ASN A 144 7.36 -0.27 4.03
N SER A 145 6.19 -0.84 3.73
CA SER A 145 4.88 -0.29 4.11
C SER A 145 4.52 -0.60 5.57
N ARG A 146 3.73 0.30 6.18
CA ARG A 146 3.06 0.12 7.48
C ARG A 146 1.56 -0.13 7.34
N ALA A 147 1.02 -0.03 6.13
CA ALA A 147 -0.40 -0.14 5.86
C ALA A 147 -0.94 -1.55 6.16
N PHE A 148 -2.02 -1.61 6.93
CA PHE A 148 -2.74 -2.85 7.15
C PHE A 148 -3.60 -3.20 5.93
N ASP A 149 -3.47 -4.43 5.44
CA ASP A 149 -4.31 -4.95 4.36
C ASP A 149 -5.58 -5.59 4.93
N PHE A 150 -6.70 -4.93 4.69
CA PHE A 150 -8.03 -5.35 5.14
C PHE A 150 -8.52 -6.61 4.42
N ALA A 151 -7.97 -6.96 3.25
CA ALA A 151 -8.33 -8.20 2.56
C ALA A 151 -7.99 -9.46 3.38
N ASN A 152 -7.05 -9.35 4.32
CA ASN A 152 -6.66 -10.45 5.21
C ASN A 152 -7.76 -10.79 6.24
N LEU A 153 -8.53 -9.80 6.70
CA LEU A 153 -9.60 -10.02 7.69
C LEU A 153 -10.94 -10.22 6.99
N ALA A 154 -11.61 -11.32 7.33
CA ALA A 154 -12.94 -11.57 6.84
C ALA A 154 -13.99 -10.82 7.68
N SER A 155 -15.10 -10.42 7.06
CA SER A 155 -16.09 -9.53 7.67
C SER A 155 -17.02 -10.24 8.67
N GLU A 156 -17.03 -11.57 8.69
CA GLU A 156 -18.06 -12.36 9.37
C GLU A 156 -17.90 -12.38 10.90
N SER A 157 -16.72 -12.05 11.42
CA SER A 157 -16.44 -11.96 12.86
C SER A 157 -16.54 -10.53 13.41
N VAL A 158 -16.70 -9.54 12.53
CA VAL A 158 -16.72 -8.11 12.84
C VAL A 158 -18.14 -7.68 13.23
N SER A 159 -18.27 -7.06 14.40
CA SER A 159 -19.53 -6.47 14.89
C SER A 159 -19.66 -4.99 14.53
N GLY A 160 -18.54 -4.29 14.39
CA GLY A 160 -18.51 -2.93 13.89
C GLY A 160 -17.11 -2.38 13.70
N VAL A 161 -17.04 -1.20 13.08
CA VAL A 161 -15.79 -0.45 12.91
C VAL A 161 -16.00 0.99 13.31
N GLU A 162 -15.07 1.53 14.09
CA GLU A 162 -15.02 2.93 14.51
C GLU A 162 -13.86 3.63 13.78
N VAL A 163 -14.10 4.83 13.24
CA VAL A 163 -13.08 5.65 12.58
C VAL A 163 -12.97 6.98 13.30
N TYR A 164 -11.84 7.16 13.98
CA TYR A 164 -11.46 8.39 14.68
C TYR A 164 -10.65 9.27 13.75
N LYS A 165 -11.25 10.36 13.26
CA LYS A 165 -10.63 11.27 12.27
C LYS A 165 -9.77 12.37 12.90
N THR A 166 -10.03 12.66 14.17
CA THR A 166 -9.29 13.62 14.99
C THR A 166 -8.71 12.89 16.21
N SER A 167 -7.46 13.19 16.54
CA SER A 167 -6.76 12.51 17.64
C SER A 167 -7.22 12.99 19.01
N ARG A 168 -7.28 12.05 19.96
CA ARG A 168 -7.65 12.27 21.36
C ARG A 168 -6.58 11.67 22.26
N ALA A 169 -6.40 12.23 23.45
CA ALA A 169 -5.37 11.78 24.39
C ALA A 169 -5.47 10.27 24.75
N ALA A 170 -6.70 9.73 24.82
CA ALA A 170 -6.94 8.32 25.14
C ALA A 170 -6.71 7.36 23.94
N THR A 171 -6.59 7.87 22.71
CA THR A 171 -6.40 7.06 21.51
C THR A 171 -4.89 6.84 21.26
N PRO A 172 -4.45 5.64 20.84
CA PRO A 172 -3.06 5.40 20.46
C PRO A 172 -2.63 6.27 19.26
N THR A 173 -1.34 6.57 19.18
CA THR A 173 -0.73 7.40 18.13
C THR A 173 -0.24 6.56 16.95
N GLY A 174 0.06 7.21 15.84
CA GLY A 174 0.55 6.59 14.61
C GLY A 174 -0.39 6.75 13.43
N GLY A 175 -1.65 7.13 13.69
CA GLY A 175 -2.64 7.47 12.68
C GLY A 175 -2.83 8.99 12.56
N ILE A 176 -2.16 9.65 11.61
CA ILE A 176 -2.43 11.07 11.30
C ILE A 176 -3.61 11.23 10.36
N GLY A 177 -3.91 10.22 9.52
CA GLY A 177 -5.14 10.19 8.73
C GLY A 177 -6.33 9.87 9.64
N ALA A 178 -6.35 8.67 10.19
CA ALA A 178 -7.28 8.24 11.22
C ALA A 178 -6.75 7.07 12.07
N THR A 179 -7.44 6.81 13.17
CA THR A 179 -7.37 5.52 13.88
C THR A 179 -8.64 4.74 13.57
N ILE A 180 -8.50 3.52 13.07
CA ILE A 180 -9.60 2.63 12.67
C ILE A 180 -9.62 1.46 13.65
N ASN A 181 -10.71 1.30 14.40
CA ASN A 181 -10.85 0.25 15.41
C ASN A 181 -11.91 -0.76 15.00
N ILE A 182 -11.47 -1.98 14.72
CA ILE A 182 -12.33 -3.11 14.37
C ILE A 182 -12.79 -3.78 15.66
N LYS A 183 -14.10 -3.96 15.81
CA LYS A 183 -14.72 -4.63 16.95
C LYS A 183 -15.17 -6.02 16.54
N THR A 184 -14.88 -7.01 17.37
CA THR A 184 -15.38 -8.38 17.20
C THR A 184 -16.53 -8.68 18.15
N ALA A 185 -17.32 -9.70 17.82
CA ALA A 185 -18.36 -10.21 18.69
C ALA A 185 -17.85 -10.63 20.09
N ARG A 186 -18.59 -10.29 21.14
CA ARG A 186 -18.32 -10.71 22.53
C ARG A 186 -19.49 -11.54 23.08
N PRO A 187 -19.24 -12.75 23.65
CA PRO A 187 -20.30 -13.68 24.02
C PRO A 187 -21.21 -13.22 25.17
N LEU A 188 -20.71 -12.43 26.13
CA LEU A 188 -21.53 -11.90 27.23
C LEU A 188 -22.50 -10.81 26.75
N ASP A 189 -22.14 -10.09 25.69
CA ASP A 189 -22.94 -9.00 25.13
C ASP A 189 -23.95 -9.52 24.09
N SER A 190 -23.60 -10.59 23.36
CA SER A 190 -24.38 -11.07 22.22
C SER A 190 -25.53 -12.00 22.56
N GLY A 191 -25.48 -12.68 23.71
CA GLY A 191 -26.33 -13.82 24.03
C GLY A 191 -26.07 -15.06 23.14
N PRO A 192 -26.85 -16.15 23.32
CA PRO A 192 -26.68 -17.39 22.56
C PRO A 192 -26.99 -17.22 21.08
N LEU A 193 -26.12 -17.78 20.24
CA LEU A 193 -26.12 -17.63 18.80
C LEU A 193 -25.48 -18.85 18.15
N ALA A 194 -26.08 -19.34 17.08
CA ALA A 194 -25.40 -20.20 16.13
C ALA A 194 -25.89 -19.90 14.72
N ASN A 195 -24.98 -19.65 13.78
CA ASN A 195 -25.31 -19.56 12.37
C ASN A 195 -24.22 -20.17 11.47
N VAL A 196 -24.65 -20.61 10.29
CA VAL A 196 -23.78 -21.08 9.22
C VAL A 196 -24.23 -20.46 7.90
N GLY A 197 -23.28 -19.98 7.11
CA GLY A 197 -23.47 -19.42 5.78
C GLY A 197 -22.69 -20.20 4.74
N VAL A 198 -23.29 -20.40 3.57
CA VAL A 198 -22.61 -20.93 2.37
C VAL A 198 -22.88 -19.98 1.23
N LYS A 199 -21.85 -19.64 0.46
CA LYS A 199 -21.94 -18.75 -0.70
C LYS A 199 -21.24 -19.40 -1.89
N ALA A 200 -21.92 -19.40 -3.04
CA ALA A 200 -21.34 -19.71 -4.34
C ALA A 200 -20.98 -18.41 -5.04
N VAL A 201 -19.77 -18.32 -5.58
CA VAL A 201 -19.22 -17.13 -6.22
C VAL A 201 -18.97 -17.44 -7.69
N HIS A 202 -19.61 -16.70 -8.59
CA HIS A 202 -19.33 -16.71 -10.02
C HIS A 202 -18.50 -15.49 -10.41
N ASP A 203 -17.29 -15.72 -10.90
CA ASP A 203 -16.39 -14.66 -11.32
C ASP A 203 -16.25 -14.66 -12.84
N ALA A 204 -16.88 -13.67 -13.50
CA ALA A 204 -16.94 -13.63 -14.96
C ALA A 204 -15.57 -13.35 -15.60
N SER A 205 -14.63 -12.80 -14.84
CA SER A 205 -13.27 -12.54 -15.31
C SER A 205 -12.51 -13.83 -15.69
N VAL A 206 -12.88 -14.97 -15.08
CA VAL A 206 -12.28 -16.28 -15.41
C VAL A 206 -12.62 -16.69 -16.85
N ASP A 207 -13.80 -16.33 -17.34
CA ASP A 207 -14.21 -16.62 -18.71
C ASP A 207 -13.41 -15.77 -19.73
N ASN A 208 -12.89 -14.63 -19.29
CA ASN A 208 -12.04 -13.72 -20.07
C ASN A 208 -10.52 -13.99 -19.88
N LEU A 209 -10.16 -15.27 -19.75
CA LEU A 209 -8.77 -15.74 -19.71
C LEU A 209 -8.49 -16.80 -20.78
N PRO A 210 -7.23 -17.03 -21.15
CA PRO A 210 -6.85 -18.16 -21.99
C PRO A 210 -7.16 -19.52 -21.35
N GLY A 211 -7.55 -20.50 -22.18
CA GLY A 211 -7.95 -21.85 -21.73
C GLY A 211 -7.00 -22.49 -20.71
N PRO A 212 -5.67 -22.52 -20.93
CA PRO A 212 -4.70 -23.09 -19.98
C PRO A 212 -4.58 -22.34 -18.63
N MET A 213 -5.10 -21.11 -18.55
CA MET A 213 -5.04 -20.27 -17.35
C MET A 213 -6.36 -20.22 -16.58
N ARG A 214 -7.46 -20.71 -17.16
CA ARG A 214 -8.79 -20.68 -16.52
C ARG A 214 -8.84 -21.57 -15.28
N GLY A 215 -9.21 -20.98 -14.16
CA GLY A 215 -9.64 -21.69 -12.96
C GLY A 215 -11.12 -22.04 -13.02
N ASP A 216 -11.70 -22.33 -11.85
CA ASP A 216 -13.13 -22.60 -11.71
C ASP A 216 -13.91 -21.29 -11.71
N SER A 217 -14.79 -21.08 -12.70
CA SER A 217 -15.64 -19.87 -12.73
C SER A 217 -16.64 -19.81 -11.59
N TRP A 218 -16.97 -20.97 -10.98
CA TRP A 218 -17.78 -21.08 -9.78
C TRP A 218 -16.95 -21.60 -8.61
N THR A 219 -16.78 -20.76 -7.60
CA THR A 219 -16.06 -21.08 -6.37
C THR A 219 -16.96 -20.89 -5.15
N GLY A 220 -16.42 -21.08 -3.93
CA GLY A 220 -17.24 -21.24 -2.73
C GLY A 220 -16.65 -20.62 -1.48
N GLU A 221 -17.56 -20.19 -0.59
CA GLU A 221 -17.25 -19.71 0.74
C GLU A 221 -18.15 -20.39 1.77
N LEU A 222 -17.55 -20.76 2.90
CA LEU A 222 -18.22 -21.28 4.09
C LEU A 222 -17.87 -20.38 5.26
N SER A 223 -18.88 -19.93 6.00
CA SER A 223 -18.69 -19.16 7.23
C SER A 223 -19.63 -19.62 8.33
N GLY A 224 -19.26 -19.37 9.57
CA GLY A 224 -20.12 -19.67 10.70
C GLY A 224 -19.64 -19.03 11.99
N ILE A 225 -20.57 -18.84 12.90
CA ILE A 225 -20.32 -18.32 14.24
C ILE A 225 -21.21 -19.06 15.24
N PHE A 226 -20.62 -19.36 16.39
CA PHE A 226 -21.25 -19.93 17.55
C PHE A 226 -20.89 -19.07 18.76
N ALA A 227 -21.87 -18.64 19.54
CA ALA A 227 -21.65 -18.00 20.83
C ALA A 227 -22.67 -18.53 21.85
N ASP A 228 -22.24 -18.75 23.09
CA ASP A 228 -23.13 -19.17 24.16
C ASP A 228 -22.61 -18.67 25.51
N THR A 229 -23.52 -18.62 26.48
CA THR A 229 -23.25 -18.20 27.85
C THR A 229 -23.64 -19.30 28.84
N PHE A 230 -22.80 -19.49 29.84
CA PHE A 230 -22.88 -20.53 30.86
C PHE A 230 -22.76 -19.90 32.25
N ALA A 231 -22.99 -20.71 33.28
CA ALA A 231 -22.86 -20.32 34.69
C ALA A 231 -23.64 -19.03 35.00
N ASP A 232 -24.94 -19.00 34.65
CA ASP A 232 -25.84 -17.87 34.84
C ASP A 232 -25.33 -16.56 34.19
N GLY A 233 -24.73 -16.67 33.00
CA GLY A 233 -24.19 -15.53 32.25
C GLY A 233 -22.81 -15.08 32.69
N ARG A 234 -22.12 -15.83 33.54
CA ARG A 234 -20.76 -15.48 34.03
C ARG A 234 -19.63 -16.02 33.18
N LEU A 235 -19.90 -16.96 32.29
CA LEU A 235 -18.90 -17.54 31.39
C LEU A 235 -19.44 -17.51 29.97
N GLY A 236 -18.79 -16.79 29.05
CA GLY A 236 -19.17 -16.71 27.65
C GLY A 236 -18.11 -17.33 26.75
N ILE A 237 -18.52 -18.07 25.71
CA ILE A 237 -17.64 -18.59 24.67
C ILE A 237 -18.18 -18.15 23.32
N ALA A 238 -17.35 -17.58 22.45
CA ALA A 238 -17.65 -17.34 21.05
C ALA A 238 -16.55 -17.93 20.15
N LEU A 239 -16.97 -18.56 19.05
CA LEU A 239 -16.12 -19.13 18.01
C LEU A 239 -16.69 -18.70 16.67
N SER A 240 -15.87 -18.11 15.80
CA SER A 240 -16.25 -17.87 14.41
C SER A 240 -15.15 -18.32 13.47
N GLY A 241 -15.52 -18.73 12.26
CA GLY A 241 -14.57 -19.04 11.21
C GLY A 241 -15.16 -18.85 9.83
N SER A 242 -14.29 -18.55 8.87
CA SER A 242 -14.64 -18.52 7.45
C SER A 242 -13.50 -19.07 6.60
N TYR A 243 -13.89 -19.73 5.51
CA TYR A 243 -13.01 -20.22 4.46
C TYR A 243 -13.59 -19.83 3.11
N GLN A 244 -12.79 -19.18 2.27
CA GLN A 244 -13.13 -18.83 0.90
C GLN A 244 -12.03 -19.34 -0.02
N ASP A 245 -12.42 -20.00 -1.11
CA ASP A 245 -11.57 -20.25 -2.27
C ASP A 245 -12.18 -19.48 -3.44
N ARG A 246 -11.35 -18.79 -4.24
CA ARG A 246 -11.82 -18.00 -5.37
C ARG A 246 -10.77 -17.95 -6.46
N ASP A 247 -11.17 -18.35 -7.66
CA ASP A 247 -10.46 -18.10 -8.90
C ASP A 247 -11.03 -16.87 -9.59
N PHE A 248 -10.14 -16.02 -10.10
CA PHE A 248 -10.50 -14.83 -10.87
C PHE A 248 -9.35 -14.41 -11.78
N GLY A 249 -9.61 -13.46 -12.68
CA GLY A 249 -8.64 -12.89 -13.58
C GLY A 249 -8.70 -11.37 -13.63
N TYR A 250 -7.65 -10.78 -14.18
CA TYR A 250 -7.64 -9.39 -14.61
C TYR A 250 -6.62 -9.22 -15.73
N ASN A 251 -6.93 -8.37 -16.69
CA ASN A 251 -6.10 -8.17 -17.88
C ASN A 251 -5.69 -6.70 -17.95
N GLU A 252 -4.44 -6.46 -18.33
CA GLU A 252 -3.86 -5.11 -18.33
C GLU A 252 -3.07 -4.85 -19.60
N GLY A 253 -3.22 -3.65 -20.16
CA GLY A 253 -2.43 -3.18 -21.30
C GLY A 253 -1.89 -1.77 -21.08
N GLY A 254 -0.66 -1.50 -21.48
CA GLY A 254 -0.07 -0.18 -21.29
C GLY A 254 1.46 -0.13 -21.36
N VAL A 255 2.03 1.01 -20.99
CA VAL A 255 3.47 1.31 -20.98
C VAL A 255 4.03 1.07 -19.58
N ALA A 256 4.02 -0.19 -19.15
CA ALA A 256 4.43 -0.61 -17.80
C ALA A 256 5.87 -0.24 -17.42
N GLY A 257 6.77 -0.10 -18.41
CA GLY A 257 8.16 0.32 -18.23
C GLY A 257 8.35 1.82 -18.04
N GLY A 258 7.26 2.59 -18.10
CA GLY A 258 7.26 4.04 -17.90
C GLY A 258 7.56 4.85 -19.16
N TRP A 259 7.55 6.17 -18.99
CA TRP A 259 7.67 7.15 -20.04
C TRP A 259 8.98 7.95 -19.88
N TYR A 260 9.65 8.29 -20.97
CA TYR A 260 10.83 9.13 -20.94
C TYR A 260 10.47 10.58 -21.22
N GLY A 261 10.44 11.41 -20.16
CA GLY A 261 10.28 12.85 -20.31
C GLY A 261 11.53 13.48 -20.92
N CYS A 262 11.37 14.19 -22.03
CA CYS A 262 12.41 14.85 -22.79
C CYS A 262 12.15 16.34 -22.95
N ARG A 263 13.23 17.14 -22.81
CA ARG A 263 13.23 18.59 -23.07
C ARG A 263 14.47 19.08 -23.85
N ARG A 264 15.54 18.26 -23.98
CA ARG A 264 16.76 18.62 -24.73
C ARG A 264 17.82 17.53 -24.92
N TRP A 265 17.87 16.50 -24.07
CA TRP A 265 19.02 15.56 -23.97
C TRP A 265 18.72 14.10 -24.38
N CYS A 266 17.44 13.74 -24.53
CA CYS A 266 16.98 12.42 -24.99
C CYS A 266 16.13 12.52 -26.27
N ASP A 267 16.35 13.56 -27.07
CA ASP A 267 15.43 14.00 -28.11
C ASP A 267 15.48 13.13 -29.38
N PRO A 268 14.47 12.29 -29.66
CA PRO A 268 14.44 11.51 -30.90
C PRO A 268 14.20 12.41 -32.12
N LEU A 269 13.61 13.60 -31.94
CA LEU A 269 13.41 14.62 -32.97
C LEU A 269 14.62 15.55 -33.14
N ALA A 270 15.70 15.35 -32.36
CA ALA A 270 16.96 16.08 -32.62
C ALA A 270 17.62 15.62 -33.93
N GLN A 271 17.25 14.44 -34.43
CA GLN A 271 17.67 13.95 -35.73
C GLN A 271 16.75 14.49 -36.84
N ALA A 272 17.35 14.91 -37.96
CA ALA A 272 16.62 15.59 -39.03
C ALA A 272 15.53 14.72 -39.69
N GLU A 273 15.76 13.41 -39.83
CA GLU A 273 14.82 12.49 -40.48
C GLU A 273 13.58 12.21 -39.60
N PRO A 274 13.69 11.77 -38.32
CA PRO A 274 12.54 11.64 -37.42
C PRO A 274 11.73 12.94 -37.27
N ALA A 275 12.40 14.10 -37.22
CA ALA A 275 11.74 15.40 -37.16
C ALA A 275 10.93 15.72 -38.44
N ALA A 276 11.45 15.36 -39.62
CA ALA A 276 10.76 15.55 -40.88
C ALA A 276 9.53 14.63 -41.04
N ASN A 277 9.57 13.47 -40.39
CA ASN A 277 8.51 12.47 -40.41
C ASN A 277 7.50 12.63 -39.25
N ALA A 278 7.70 13.61 -38.38
CA ALA A 278 6.79 13.89 -37.27
C ALA A 278 5.59 14.71 -37.75
N THR A 279 4.37 14.26 -37.40
CA THR A 279 3.15 15.06 -37.56
C THR A 279 2.88 15.82 -36.26
N ASN A 280 2.71 17.14 -36.37
CA ASN A 280 2.51 18.02 -35.21
C ASN A 280 3.63 17.91 -34.15
N PRO A 281 4.92 18.04 -34.52
CA PRO A 281 6.01 17.85 -33.56
C PRO A 281 5.91 18.86 -32.39
N PRO A 282 6.28 18.44 -31.15
CA PRO A 282 6.32 19.33 -30.00
C PRO A 282 7.19 20.56 -30.26
N GLY A 283 6.80 21.70 -29.70
CA GLY A 283 7.55 22.95 -29.78
C GLY A 283 8.86 22.91 -28.99
N PRO A 284 9.78 23.87 -29.23
CA PRO A 284 11.09 23.89 -28.57
C PRO A 284 11.10 24.00 -27.04
N ASP A 285 9.99 24.47 -26.45
CA ASP A 285 9.84 24.68 -25.01
C ASP A 285 8.89 23.67 -24.34
N ASP A 286 8.22 22.84 -25.16
CA ASP A 286 7.29 21.81 -24.71
C ASP A 286 8.07 20.64 -24.08
N ASN A 287 7.53 20.07 -23.02
CA ASN A 287 7.94 18.76 -22.57
C ASN A 287 7.24 17.73 -23.44
N TYR A 288 7.92 16.65 -23.77
CA TYR A 288 7.25 15.51 -24.39
C TYR A 288 7.80 14.20 -23.84
N SER A 289 6.98 13.15 -23.92
CA SER A 289 7.35 11.84 -23.40
C SER A 289 7.34 10.78 -24.49
N ILE A 290 8.27 9.84 -24.46
CA ILE A 290 8.26 8.65 -25.34
C ILE A 290 8.13 7.35 -24.53
N PRO A 291 7.45 6.32 -25.06
CA PRO A 291 7.21 5.08 -24.32
C PRO A 291 8.49 4.24 -24.20
N GLN A 292 8.71 3.60 -23.04
CA GLN A 292 9.80 2.62 -22.89
C GLN A 292 9.47 1.28 -23.55
N ASN A 293 8.23 0.83 -23.41
CA ASN A 293 7.73 -0.43 -23.93
C ASN A 293 6.21 -0.33 -24.15
N LEU A 294 5.64 -1.34 -24.81
CA LEU A 294 4.22 -1.62 -24.72
C LEU A 294 4.05 -3.07 -24.29
N LEU A 295 3.11 -3.32 -23.39
CA LEU A 295 2.83 -4.64 -22.86
C LEU A 295 1.32 -4.89 -22.78
N TYR A 296 0.94 -6.12 -23.07
CA TYR A 296 -0.37 -6.70 -22.79
C TYR A 296 -0.18 -7.92 -21.91
N ALA A 297 -0.96 -8.04 -20.84
CA ALA A 297 -0.90 -9.17 -19.94
C ALA A 297 -2.27 -9.70 -19.56
N VAL A 298 -2.33 -11.02 -19.47
CA VAL A 298 -3.44 -11.76 -18.88
C VAL A 298 -2.99 -12.36 -17.57
N ASN A 299 -3.77 -12.19 -16.51
CA ASN A 299 -3.41 -12.64 -15.16
C ASN A 299 -4.53 -13.51 -14.62
N SER A 300 -4.20 -14.75 -14.23
CA SER A 300 -5.10 -15.60 -13.45
C SER A 300 -4.65 -15.66 -12.01
N VAL A 301 -5.60 -15.62 -11.08
CA VAL A 301 -5.34 -15.57 -9.65
C VAL A 301 -6.27 -16.55 -8.94
N GLN A 302 -5.68 -17.43 -8.13
CA GLN A 302 -6.38 -18.19 -7.10
C GLN A 302 -6.11 -17.55 -5.74
N ARG A 303 -7.16 -17.27 -4.99
CA ARG A 303 -7.07 -16.76 -3.63
C ARG A 303 -7.79 -17.66 -2.65
N GLN A 304 -7.09 -18.03 -1.59
CA GLN A 304 -7.62 -18.80 -0.48
C GLN A 304 -7.53 -18.00 0.81
N ARG A 305 -8.67 -17.74 1.45
CA ARG A 305 -8.75 -16.96 2.69
C ARG A 305 -9.32 -17.81 3.81
N THR A 306 -8.58 -17.95 4.90
CA THR A 306 -9.00 -18.65 6.12
C THR A 306 -8.98 -17.69 7.29
N ASN A 307 -10.10 -17.53 7.98
CA ASN A 307 -10.20 -16.66 9.16
C ASN A 307 -10.81 -17.45 10.32
N GLY A 308 -10.37 -17.13 11.54
CA GLY A 308 -10.85 -17.74 12.77
C GLY A 308 -10.75 -16.77 13.95
N GLN A 309 -11.78 -16.77 14.80
CA GLN A 309 -11.82 -16.02 16.05
C GLN A 309 -12.30 -16.94 17.16
N ALA A 310 -11.64 -16.88 18.32
CA ALA A 310 -12.11 -17.50 19.54
C ALA A 310 -12.07 -16.46 20.66
N THR A 311 -13.17 -16.32 21.40
CA THR A 311 -13.29 -15.40 22.54
C THR A 311 -13.86 -16.14 23.73
N LEU A 312 -13.18 -16.05 24.87
CA LEU A 312 -13.62 -16.54 26.17
C LEU A 312 -13.79 -15.34 27.09
N GLN A 313 -14.97 -15.19 27.69
CA GLN A 313 -15.22 -14.17 28.69
C GLN A 313 -15.60 -14.82 30.02
N TRP A 314 -15.05 -14.29 31.11
CA TRP A 314 -15.33 -14.74 32.47
C TRP A 314 -15.61 -13.54 33.37
N ALA A 315 -16.84 -13.48 33.88
CA ALA A 315 -17.31 -12.49 34.84
C ALA A 315 -17.51 -13.15 36.22
N PRO A 316 -16.44 -13.38 37.03
CA PRO A 316 -16.56 -14.04 38.33
C PRO A 316 -17.46 -13.29 39.33
N THR A 317 -17.56 -11.98 39.16
CA THR A 317 -18.41 -11.06 39.92
C THR A 317 -19.02 -10.06 38.94
N ASP A 318 -20.09 -9.38 39.33
CA ASP A 318 -20.74 -8.38 38.49
C ASP A 318 -19.85 -7.15 38.19
N ARG A 319 -18.74 -6.99 38.92
CA ARG A 319 -17.79 -5.87 38.81
C ARG A 319 -16.48 -6.22 38.09
N VAL A 320 -16.29 -7.46 37.68
CA VAL A 320 -15.03 -7.92 37.07
C VAL A 320 -15.35 -8.75 35.84
N THR A 321 -14.77 -8.40 34.69
CA THR A 321 -14.86 -9.20 33.47
C THR A 321 -13.47 -9.39 32.89
N ALA A 322 -13.05 -10.64 32.75
CA ALA A 322 -11.84 -11.02 32.04
C ALA A 322 -12.20 -11.53 30.64
N THR A 323 -11.48 -11.09 29.61
CA THR A 323 -11.63 -11.56 28.23
C THR A 323 -10.29 -12.12 27.73
N LEU A 324 -10.31 -13.31 27.15
CA LEU A 324 -9.21 -13.90 26.41
C LEU A 324 -9.69 -14.14 24.98
N ASP A 325 -9.02 -13.54 24.01
CA ASP A 325 -9.38 -13.66 22.61
C ASP A 325 -8.18 -13.98 21.71
N TYR A 326 -8.43 -14.79 20.69
CA TYR A 326 -7.45 -15.20 19.69
C TYR A 326 -8.02 -15.03 18.28
N THR A 327 -7.29 -14.31 17.46
CA THR A 327 -7.59 -14.07 16.04
C THR A 327 -6.54 -14.74 15.17
N TYR A 328 -6.99 -15.47 14.15
CA TYR A 328 -6.17 -16.04 13.10
C TYR A 328 -6.72 -15.62 11.75
N ALA A 329 -5.85 -15.14 10.87
CA ALA A 329 -6.19 -14.89 9.48
C ALA A 329 -5.05 -15.34 8.57
N GLU A 330 -5.37 -16.02 7.49
CA GLU A 330 -4.43 -16.45 6.46
C GLU A 330 -5.02 -16.13 5.09
N ASN A 331 -4.20 -15.53 4.23
CA ASN A 331 -4.54 -15.23 2.85
C ASN A 331 -3.42 -15.74 1.94
N ARG A 332 -3.74 -16.70 1.07
CA ARG A 332 -2.83 -17.23 0.06
C ARG A 332 -3.26 -16.75 -1.30
N ILE A 333 -2.31 -16.26 -2.08
CA ILE A 333 -2.53 -15.75 -3.43
C ILE A 333 -1.55 -16.46 -4.33
N GLN A 334 -2.07 -17.18 -5.32
CA GLN A 334 -1.29 -17.82 -6.37
C GLN A 334 -1.71 -17.20 -7.69
N ALA A 335 -0.77 -16.56 -8.37
CA ALA A 335 -1.01 -15.86 -9.62
C ALA A 335 -0.17 -16.45 -10.74
N ARG A 336 -0.78 -16.62 -11.90
CA ARG A 336 -0.10 -16.89 -13.17
C ARG A 336 -0.31 -15.71 -14.08
N ARG A 337 0.74 -15.31 -14.77
CA ARG A 337 0.67 -14.23 -15.75
C ARG A 337 1.36 -14.66 -17.02
N HIS A 338 0.76 -14.33 -18.14
CA HIS A 338 1.41 -14.39 -19.43
C HIS A 338 1.26 -13.04 -20.12
N GLU A 339 2.33 -12.62 -20.79
CA GLU A 339 2.36 -11.30 -21.41
C GLU A 339 3.01 -11.34 -22.80
N LEU A 340 2.59 -10.38 -23.62
CA LEU A 340 3.20 -9.98 -24.88
C LEU A 340 3.73 -8.56 -24.68
N SER A 341 4.98 -8.32 -25.07
CA SER A 341 5.58 -7.00 -24.96
C SER A 341 6.50 -6.66 -26.12
N THR A 342 6.69 -5.36 -26.32
CA THR A 342 7.65 -4.81 -27.27
C THR A 342 8.46 -3.73 -26.58
N TRP A 343 9.78 -3.86 -26.62
CA TRP A 343 10.72 -2.89 -26.06
C TRP A 343 11.14 -1.87 -27.13
N PHE A 344 11.09 -0.59 -26.79
CA PHE A 344 11.50 0.50 -27.68
C PHE A 344 12.93 0.94 -27.41
N ASN A 345 13.70 1.18 -28.47
CA ASN A 345 15.09 1.63 -28.38
C ASN A 345 15.23 3.16 -28.35
N LEU A 346 14.11 3.87 -28.20
CA LEU A 346 14.03 5.34 -28.23
C LEU A 346 14.51 5.89 -29.59
N ALA A 347 14.33 5.11 -30.65
CA ALA A 347 14.80 5.37 -32.01
C ALA A 347 13.62 5.64 -32.95
N ALA A 348 12.82 6.64 -32.60
CA ALA A 348 11.60 6.98 -33.33
C ALA A 348 11.86 7.19 -34.82
N SER A 349 11.03 6.58 -35.67
CA SER A 349 11.12 6.67 -37.14
C SER A 349 10.00 7.54 -37.72
N GLU A 350 8.77 7.34 -37.26
CA GLU A 350 7.59 8.16 -37.57
C GLU A 350 6.78 8.37 -36.27
N THR A 351 6.29 9.59 -36.07
CA THR A 351 5.54 9.95 -34.85
C THR A 351 4.42 10.94 -35.17
N SER A 352 3.38 10.96 -34.36
CA SER A 352 2.39 12.03 -34.31
C SER A 352 2.12 12.41 -32.87
N TRP A 353 1.82 13.67 -32.56
CA TRP A 353 1.79 14.17 -31.19
C TRP A 353 0.52 14.97 -30.85
N THR A 354 0.16 14.95 -29.56
CA THR A 354 -0.86 15.85 -28.99
C THR A 354 -0.38 17.30 -29.00
N ASP A 355 -1.34 18.23 -28.94
CA ASP A 355 -1.05 19.64 -28.73
C ASP A 355 -0.77 19.93 -27.25
N GLY A 356 0.08 20.92 -26.99
CA GLY A 356 0.23 21.53 -25.67
C GLY A 356 1.62 21.34 -25.05
N PRO A 357 1.84 21.98 -23.89
CA PRO A 357 3.16 22.06 -23.26
C PRO A 357 3.67 20.75 -22.64
N ASN A 358 2.82 19.73 -22.51
CA ASN A 358 3.18 18.35 -22.21
C ASN A 358 2.65 17.45 -23.33
N ALA A 359 3.45 17.25 -24.37
CA ALA A 359 3.04 16.49 -25.55
C ALA A 359 3.29 14.99 -25.39
N SER A 360 2.39 14.20 -25.94
CA SER A 360 2.43 12.74 -25.94
C SER A 360 2.28 12.22 -27.36
N PRO A 361 2.90 11.09 -27.70
CA PRO A 361 2.69 10.49 -29.01
C PRO A 361 1.25 9.99 -29.10
N LEU A 362 0.56 10.37 -30.17
CA LEU A 362 -0.65 9.70 -30.65
C LEU A 362 -0.28 8.47 -31.48
N SER A 363 0.88 8.48 -32.13
CA SER A 363 1.48 7.30 -32.76
C SER A 363 3.00 7.33 -32.58
N TYR A 364 3.57 6.16 -32.30
CA TYR A 364 5.01 5.96 -32.15
C TYR A 364 5.46 4.74 -32.96
N THR A 365 6.29 4.95 -33.97
CA THR A 365 6.82 3.90 -34.85
C THR A 365 8.33 3.77 -34.76
N GLU A 366 8.84 2.55 -34.62
CA GLU A 366 10.25 2.18 -34.80
C GLU A 366 10.41 1.15 -35.92
N TYR A 367 11.32 1.44 -36.86
CA TYR A 367 11.70 0.49 -37.91
C TYR A 367 12.78 -0.48 -37.43
N ALA A 368 12.86 -1.66 -38.05
CA ALA A 368 13.89 -2.65 -37.75
C ALA A 368 15.29 -2.10 -38.04
N GLY A 369 16.27 -2.58 -37.27
CA GLY A 369 17.68 -2.30 -37.53
C GLY A 369 18.21 -3.08 -38.73
N CYS A 370 19.21 -2.51 -39.41
CA CYS A 370 19.97 -3.12 -40.48
C CYS A 370 21.44 -3.17 -40.07
N TYR A 371 22.09 -4.33 -40.24
CA TYR A 371 23.47 -4.56 -39.82
C TYR A 371 24.34 -4.97 -41.01
N ASN A 372 25.51 -4.36 -41.15
CA ASN A 372 26.50 -4.74 -42.15
C ASN A 372 27.60 -5.60 -41.50
N PRO A 373 27.65 -6.91 -41.76
CA PRO A 373 28.65 -7.80 -41.15
C PRO A 373 30.08 -7.57 -41.67
N ALA A 374 30.24 -6.91 -42.83
CA ALA A 374 31.55 -6.62 -43.40
C ALA A 374 32.21 -5.37 -42.81
N THR A 375 31.42 -4.42 -42.31
CA THR A 375 31.91 -3.14 -41.76
C THR A 375 31.62 -2.96 -40.27
N ASP A 376 30.87 -3.88 -39.66
CA ASP A 376 30.40 -3.80 -38.28
C ASP A 376 29.62 -2.51 -37.98
N GLN A 377 28.73 -2.13 -38.90
CA GLN A 377 27.93 -0.90 -38.82
C GLN A 377 26.43 -1.20 -38.77
N TRP A 378 25.70 -0.36 -38.03
CA TRP A 378 24.24 -0.38 -37.94
C TRP A 378 23.62 0.82 -38.67
N THR A 379 22.45 0.62 -39.27
CA THR A 379 21.60 1.66 -39.86
C THR A 379 20.13 1.30 -39.67
N GLY A 380 19.20 2.24 -39.84
CA GLY A 380 17.76 1.94 -39.89
C GLY A 380 17.35 1.28 -41.22
N SER A 381 16.25 0.54 -41.21
CA SER A 381 15.52 0.11 -42.41
C SER A 381 14.53 1.18 -42.89
N ASP A 382 13.95 0.99 -44.09
CA ASP A 382 12.81 1.79 -44.55
C ASP A 382 11.47 1.29 -43.93
N ASN A 383 10.36 1.95 -44.26
CA ASN A 383 9.01 1.60 -43.80
C ASN A 383 8.50 0.21 -44.26
N ALA A 384 9.28 -0.52 -45.06
CA ALA A 384 8.99 -1.86 -45.55
C ALA A 384 10.03 -2.89 -45.07
N ASN A 385 10.87 -2.54 -44.08
CA ASN A 385 11.99 -3.36 -43.58
C ASN A 385 13.08 -3.68 -44.62
N ASN A 386 13.28 -2.85 -45.64
CA ASN A 386 14.40 -3.01 -46.57
C ASN A 386 15.67 -2.36 -46.02
N CYS A 387 16.78 -3.08 -46.14
CA CYS A 387 18.10 -2.58 -45.77
C CYS A 387 18.85 -1.98 -46.97
N PRO A 388 19.67 -0.93 -46.75
CA PRO A 388 20.59 -0.43 -47.76
C PRO A 388 21.52 -1.53 -48.29
N ALA A 389 22.00 -1.38 -49.53
CA ALA A 389 22.89 -2.37 -50.14
C ALA A 389 24.14 -2.65 -49.26
N GLY A 390 24.38 -3.93 -48.95
CA GLY A 390 25.46 -4.37 -48.07
C GLY A 390 25.07 -4.50 -46.60
N PHE A 391 23.85 -4.10 -46.21
CA PHE A 391 23.28 -4.34 -44.89
C PHE A 391 22.22 -5.44 -44.95
N GLU A 392 22.09 -6.18 -43.86
CA GLU A 392 21.11 -7.26 -43.67
C GLU A 392 20.12 -6.87 -42.56
N PRO A 393 18.83 -7.21 -42.69
CA PRO A 393 17.84 -6.90 -41.66
C PRO A 393 18.10 -7.68 -40.38
N ARG A 394 17.97 -6.99 -39.24
CA ARG A 394 18.02 -7.56 -37.90
C ARG A 394 16.66 -7.34 -37.26
N TRP A 395 15.95 -8.43 -37.09
CA TRP A 395 14.63 -8.43 -36.49
C TRP A 395 14.74 -8.27 -34.98
N GLY A 396 13.90 -7.40 -34.43
CA GLY A 396 13.73 -7.27 -33.00
C GLY A 396 13.06 -8.50 -32.40
N ASP A 397 13.10 -8.56 -31.09
CA ASP A 397 12.36 -9.53 -30.31
C ASP A 397 10.86 -9.18 -30.26
N LEU A 398 10.01 -10.17 -30.51
CA LEU A 398 8.65 -10.15 -30.02
C LEU A 398 8.68 -10.82 -28.64
N ALA A 399 8.87 -10.01 -27.60
CA ALA A 399 9.09 -10.49 -26.24
C ALA A 399 7.78 -10.97 -25.62
N MET A 400 7.85 -12.07 -24.90
CA MET A 400 6.78 -12.65 -24.12
C MET A 400 7.34 -13.07 -22.77
N ALA A 401 6.48 -13.25 -21.79
CA ALA A 401 6.91 -13.85 -20.54
C ALA A 401 5.77 -14.63 -19.90
N GLY A 402 6.15 -15.57 -19.05
CA GLY A 402 5.24 -16.28 -18.18
C GLY A 402 5.77 -16.21 -16.75
N SER A 403 4.87 -15.99 -15.80
CA SER A 403 5.22 -15.95 -14.38
C SER A 403 4.35 -16.85 -13.53
N LEU A 404 4.93 -17.35 -12.45
CA LEU A 404 4.27 -18.10 -11.39
C LEU A 404 4.63 -17.50 -10.04
N ASN A 405 3.70 -16.73 -9.49
CA ASN A 405 3.87 -15.99 -8.24
C ASN A 405 2.98 -16.62 -7.19
N ALA A 406 3.51 -16.87 -5.99
CA ALA A 406 2.73 -17.49 -4.93
C ALA A 406 3.17 -16.96 -3.59
N THR A 407 2.21 -16.49 -2.81
CA THR A 407 2.47 -15.73 -1.60
C THR A 407 1.47 -16.06 -0.52
N LYS A 408 1.92 -16.09 0.73
CA LYS A 408 1.09 -16.33 1.90
C LYS A 408 1.28 -15.19 2.89
N ASN A 409 0.17 -14.61 3.35
CA ASN A 409 0.09 -13.66 4.45
C ASN A 409 -0.62 -14.33 5.63
N GLU A 410 -0.04 -14.28 6.82
CA GLU A 410 -0.56 -14.91 8.02
C GLU A 410 -0.54 -13.93 9.20
N ASN A 411 -1.70 -13.69 9.81
CA ASN A 411 -1.89 -12.84 10.98
C ASN A 411 -2.36 -13.67 12.17
N LYS A 412 -1.75 -13.44 13.33
CA LYS A 412 -2.09 -14.05 14.62
C LYS A 412 -2.17 -12.96 15.67
N SER A 413 -3.19 -12.98 16.51
CA SER A 413 -3.33 -12.04 17.63
C SER A 413 -3.87 -12.76 18.85
N LEU A 414 -3.17 -12.70 19.97
CA LEU A 414 -3.63 -13.19 21.26
C LEU A 414 -3.73 -12.00 22.21
N GLY A 415 -4.91 -11.80 22.79
CA GLY A 415 -5.16 -10.72 23.71
C GLY A 415 -5.82 -11.18 25.00
N PHE A 416 -5.44 -10.53 26.09
CA PHE A 416 -5.99 -10.73 27.41
C PHE A 416 -6.36 -9.38 28.03
N ASN A 417 -7.60 -9.26 28.47
CA ASN A 417 -8.18 -8.05 29.03
C ASN A 417 -8.82 -8.36 30.38
N VAL A 418 -8.71 -7.44 31.34
CA VAL A 418 -9.46 -7.47 32.60
C VAL A 418 -10.03 -6.09 32.87
N ALA A 419 -11.35 -5.97 32.77
CA ALA A 419 -12.12 -4.82 33.21
C ALA A 419 -12.56 -5.02 34.66
N TRP A 420 -12.36 -4.01 35.51
CA TRP A 420 -12.70 -4.03 36.92
C TRP A 420 -13.34 -2.71 37.36
N GLU A 421 -14.62 -2.78 37.69
CA GLU A 421 -15.38 -1.73 38.35
C GLU A 421 -15.05 -1.74 39.86
N VAL A 422 -14.00 -1.00 40.24
CA VAL A 422 -13.50 -0.94 41.63
C VAL A 422 -14.54 -0.37 42.58
N SER A 423 -15.28 0.64 42.10
CA SER A 423 -16.38 1.31 42.80
C SER A 423 -17.29 1.97 41.77
N ASP A 424 -18.45 2.48 42.20
CA ASP A 424 -19.39 3.20 41.32
C ASP A 424 -18.76 4.45 40.66
N SER A 425 -17.62 4.91 41.20
CA SER A 425 -16.86 6.07 40.72
C SER A 425 -15.56 5.73 40.01
N LEU A 426 -15.08 4.48 40.03
CA LEU A 426 -13.75 4.12 39.53
C LEU A 426 -13.76 2.79 38.81
N ASP A 427 -13.40 2.83 37.53
CA ASP A 427 -13.12 1.66 36.71
C ASP A 427 -11.64 1.60 36.39
N LEU A 428 -11.10 0.38 36.37
CA LEU A 428 -9.75 0.07 35.93
C LEU A 428 -9.80 -1.02 34.88
N GLU A 429 -8.89 -0.95 33.92
CA GLU A 429 -8.73 -1.97 32.90
C GLU A 429 -7.24 -2.25 32.66
N PHE A 430 -6.93 -3.53 32.55
CA PHE A 430 -5.62 -4.03 32.16
C PHE A 430 -5.75 -4.80 30.86
N ASP A 431 -4.95 -4.45 29.87
CA ASP A 431 -4.93 -5.12 28.58
C ASP A 431 -3.49 -5.50 28.22
N TYR A 432 -3.31 -6.72 27.73
CA TYR A 432 -2.06 -7.19 27.18
C TYR A 432 -2.34 -7.95 25.89
N HIS A 433 -1.57 -7.69 24.85
CA HIS A 433 -1.65 -8.45 23.62
C HIS A 433 -0.29 -8.69 23.00
N SER A 434 -0.22 -9.80 22.26
CA SER A 434 0.91 -10.18 21.42
C SER A 434 0.37 -10.62 20.07
N SER A 435 0.86 -10.01 19.01
CA SER A 435 0.38 -10.28 17.65
C SER A 435 1.50 -10.26 16.63
N SER A 436 1.32 -11.01 15.54
CA SER A 436 2.27 -11.10 14.43
C SER A 436 1.56 -11.06 13.09
N ALA A 437 2.18 -10.44 12.10
CA ALA A 437 1.85 -10.52 10.67
C ALA A 437 3.09 -11.00 9.92
N GLU A 438 2.98 -12.09 9.15
CA GLU A 438 4.07 -12.70 8.40
C GLU A 438 3.66 -12.92 6.94
N SER A 439 4.47 -12.41 6.02
CA SER A 439 4.29 -12.51 4.57
C SER A 439 5.52 -13.15 3.91
N GLY A 440 5.31 -14.14 3.06
CA GLY A 440 6.40 -14.84 2.37
C GLY A 440 5.91 -15.66 1.16
N ALA A 441 6.83 -16.45 0.58
CA ALA A 441 6.52 -17.32 -0.55
C ALA A 441 5.62 -18.51 -0.18
N ASP A 442 4.67 -18.86 -1.05
CA ASP A 442 3.82 -20.07 -0.98
C ASP A 442 4.15 -21.07 -2.11
N SER A 443 5.33 -20.92 -2.73
CA SER A 443 5.82 -21.78 -3.82
C SER A 443 7.26 -22.21 -3.59
N PRO A 444 7.65 -23.43 -4.00
CA PRO A 444 9.04 -23.87 -3.97
C PRO A 444 9.96 -23.06 -4.88
N PHE A 445 9.39 -22.27 -5.80
CA PHE A 445 10.14 -21.42 -6.72
C PHE A 445 10.38 -20.01 -6.17
N GLY A 446 9.78 -19.63 -5.04
CA GLY A 446 9.88 -18.29 -4.47
C GLY A 446 8.59 -17.47 -4.62
N SER A 447 8.62 -16.21 -4.21
CA SER A 447 7.44 -15.33 -4.16
C SER A 447 7.04 -14.79 -5.54
N ASN A 448 8.02 -14.51 -6.41
CA ASN A 448 7.81 -13.95 -7.73
C ASN A 448 8.81 -14.54 -8.74
N ASN A 449 8.32 -15.20 -9.79
CA ASN A 449 9.14 -16.02 -10.67
C ASN A 449 8.73 -15.83 -12.13
N VAL A 450 9.66 -15.40 -12.98
CA VAL A 450 9.44 -15.07 -14.39
C VAL A 450 10.40 -15.86 -15.26
N ILE A 451 9.89 -16.38 -16.37
CA ILE A 451 10.67 -16.89 -17.51
C ILE A 451 10.32 -16.02 -18.71
N GLY A 452 11.32 -15.29 -19.21
CA GLY A 452 11.21 -14.49 -20.42
C GLY A 452 11.41 -15.36 -21.66
N THR A 453 10.62 -15.13 -22.69
CA THR A 453 10.68 -15.84 -23.96
C THR A 453 10.56 -14.85 -25.12
N ALA A 454 11.05 -15.21 -26.30
CA ALA A 454 10.87 -14.36 -27.47
C ALA A 454 10.94 -15.15 -28.77
N ALA A 455 10.41 -14.55 -29.83
CA ALA A 455 10.76 -14.85 -31.21
C ALA A 455 11.38 -13.62 -31.87
N PHE A 456 12.52 -13.76 -32.54
CA PHE A 456 13.22 -12.66 -33.21
C PHE A 456 12.67 -12.41 -34.61
N VAL A 457 11.42 -11.93 -34.66
CA VAL A 457 10.64 -11.71 -35.89
C VAL A 457 9.90 -10.37 -35.86
N ARG A 458 10.32 -9.42 -35.03
CA ARG A 458 9.71 -8.08 -34.98
C ARG A 458 10.38 -7.16 -36.00
N GLY A 459 9.63 -6.75 -37.02
CA GLY A 459 10.07 -5.78 -38.03
C GLY A 459 9.73 -4.35 -37.62
N VAL A 460 8.79 -3.73 -38.34
CA VAL A 460 8.24 -2.42 -37.98
C VAL A 460 7.29 -2.58 -36.80
N THR A 461 7.47 -1.76 -35.78
CA THR A 461 6.59 -1.72 -34.61
C THR A 461 5.96 -0.35 -34.54
N ASN A 462 4.63 -0.29 -34.55
CA ASN A 462 3.87 0.94 -34.33
C ASN A 462 2.93 0.75 -33.14
N VAL A 463 2.75 1.81 -32.36
CA VAL A 463 1.70 1.88 -31.35
C VAL A 463 0.84 3.10 -31.62
N ASP A 464 -0.47 2.90 -31.67
CA ASP A 464 -1.47 3.96 -31.68
C ASP A 464 -1.96 4.21 -30.25
N PHE A 465 -1.73 5.41 -29.74
CA PHE A 465 -2.14 5.88 -28.42
C PHE A 465 -3.35 6.85 -28.48
N SER A 466 -3.96 7.04 -29.66
CA SER A 466 -5.05 8.00 -29.85
C SER A 466 -6.37 7.62 -29.16
N GLY A 467 -6.53 6.34 -28.80
CA GLY A 467 -7.64 5.82 -28.01
C GLY A 467 -7.32 5.70 -26.52
N ASP A 468 -8.23 5.07 -25.78
CA ASP A 468 -8.07 4.84 -24.33
C ASP A 468 -7.19 3.61 -24.05
N PHE A 469 -7.09 2.70 -25.02
CA PHE A 469 -6.23 1.53 -24.99
C PHE A 469 -5.17 1.64 -26.10
N PRO A 470 -3.88 1.47 -25.79
CA PRO A 470 -2.83 1.53 -26.80
C PRO A 470 -2.90 0.31 -27.73
N VAL A 471 -2.87 0.53 -29.04
CA VAL A 471 -3.01 -0.52 -30.06
C VAL A 471 -1.67 -0.80 -30.74
N LEU A 472 -1.10 -1.99 -30.49
CA LEU A 472 0.13 -2.47 -31.09
C LEU A 472 -0.09 -2.91 -32.53
N SER A 473 0.82 -2.55 -33.43
CA SER A 473 0.91 -3.10 -34.79
C SER A 473 2.34 -3.57 -35.04
N VAL A 474 2.50 -4.81 -35.50
CA VAL A 474 3.80 -5.39 -35.85
C VAL A 474 3.79 -5.87 -37.30
N LEU A 475 4.75 -5.40 -38.09
CA LEU A 475 5.04 -5.94 -39.42
C LEU A 475 6.07 -7.06 -39.29
N LEU A 476 5.65 -8.28 -39.62
CA LEU A 476 6.53 -9.46 -39.64
C LEU A 476 7.47 -9.47 -40.87
N PRO A 477 8.57 -10.25 -40.83
CA PRO A 477 9.53 -10.35 -41.93
C PRO A 477 8.87 -10.82 -43.24
N PRO A 478 9.43 -10.46 -44.42
CA PRO A 478 8.93 -10.93 -45.70
C PRO A 478 8.84 -12.46 -45.76
N GLY A 479 7.66 -12.98 -46.11
CA GLY A 479 7.40 -14.42 -46.17
C GLY A 479 6.97 -15.07 -44.85
N VAL A 480 6.93 -14.31 -43.75
CA VAL A 480 6.41 -14.74 -42.45
C VAL A 480 5.03 -14.11 -42.25
N SER A 481 3.98 -14.93 -42.26
CA SER A 481 2.60 -14.47 -42.03
C SER A 481 2.14 -14.63 -40.58
N THR A 482 2.82 -15.48 -39.81
CA THR A 482 2.52 -15.81 -38.41
C THR A 482 3.81 -16.20 -37.70
N VAL A 483 3.91 -15.89 -36.42
CA VAL A 483 5.00 -16.36 -35.54
C VAL A 483 4.83 -17.87 -35.30
N GLY A 484 5.88 -18.65 -35.58
CA GLY A 484 5.89 -20.10 -35.41
C GLY A 484 6.43 -20.55 -34.06
N ALA A 485 5.95 -21.69 -33.57
CA ALA A 485 6.46 -22.33 -32.34
C ALA A 485 7.95 -22.70 -32.46
N ASP A 486 8.40 -23.03 -33.67
CA ASP A 486 9.79 -23.35 -34.03
C ASP A 486 10.74 -22.13 -33.96
N GLN A 487 10.20 -20.94 -33.70
CA GLN A 487 10.96 -19.68 -33.58
C GLN A 487 11.08 -19.22 -32.12
N MET A 488 10.35 -19.84 -31.20
CA MET A 488 10.29 -19.43 -29.81
C MET A 488 11.47 -20.00 -29.00
N MET A 489 12.04 -19.17 -28.13
CA MET A 489 13.09 -19.58 -27.18
C MET A 489 12.98 -18.83 -25.86
N VAL A 490 13.68 -19.31 -24.84
CA VAL A 490 13.83 -18.60 -23.55
C VAL A 490 14.94 -17.54 -23.67
N THR A 491 14.66 -16.33 -23.18
CA THR A 491 15.52 -15.14 -23.26
C THR A 491 15.83 -14.51 -21.90
N GLY A 492 15.48 -15.19 -20.81
CA GLY A 492 15.88 -14.79 -19.46
C GLY A 492 15.07 -15.45 -18.37
N SER A 493 15.50 -15.24 -17.13
CA SER A 493 14.78 -15.68 -15.94
C SER A 493 14.97 -14.73 -14.77
N SER A 494 13.97 -14.64 -13.89
CA SER A 494 14.09 -13.95 -12.60
C SER A 494 13.32 -14.77 -11.55
N PHE A 495 14.00 -15.23 -10.51
CA PHE A 495 13.41 -15.98 -9.40
C PHE A 495 13.72 -15.27 -8.09
N ARG A 496 12.70 -15.02 -7.28
CA ARG A 496 12.78 -14.07 -6.17
C ARG A 496 12.19 -14.64 -4.89
N ASN A 497 12.75 -14.22 -3.77
CA ASN A 497 12.24 -14.55 -2.44
C ASN A 497 12.11 -13.26 -1.61
N SER A 498 10.87 -12.87 -1.33
CA SER A 498 10.52 -11.72 -0.51
C SER A 498 9.94 -12.21 0.82
N TYR A 499 10.32 -11.56 1.92
CA TYR A 499 9.86 -11.90 3.25
C TYR A 499 9.63 -10.64 4.08
N MET A 500 8.53 -10.59 4.84
CA MET A 500 8.29 -9.57 5.84
C MET A 500 7.61 -10.17 7.06
N LYS A 501 8.07 -9.80 8.26
CA LYS A 501 7.41 -10.16 9.51
C LYS A 501 7.37 -8.97 10.45
N SER A 502 6.19 -8.61 10.92
CA SER A 502 5.96 -7.61 11.96
C SER A 502 5.36 -8.26 13.20
N GLU A 503 5.87 -7.91 14.38
CA GLU A 503 5.40 -8.37 15.67
C GLU A 503 5.10 -7.16 16.56
N VAL A 504 3.99 -7.21 17.31
CA VAL A 504 3.56 -6.17 18.24
C VAL A 504 3.30 -6.82 19.60
N ASP A 505 4.05 -6.40 20.61
CA ASP A 505 3.77 -6.71 22.01
C ASP A 505 3.37 -5.42 22.72
N GLN A 506 2.20 -5.41 23.36
CA GLN A 506 1.67 -4.22 24.00
C GLN A 506 1.01 -4.56 25.33
N GLY A 507 1.28 -3.72 26.32
CA GLY A 507 0.65 -3.74 27.62
C GLY A 507 0.08 -2.37 27.95
N GLN A 508 -1.16 -2.33 28.41
CA GLN A 508 -1.89 -1.11 28.72
C GLN A 508 -2.57 -1.23 30.08
N ALA A 509 -2.59 -0.14 30.82
CA ALA A 509 -3.44 0.02 31.99
C ALA A 509 -4.16 1.36 31.88
N ARG A 510 -5.48 1.35 31.98
CA ARG A 510 -6.31 2.55 31.91
C ARG A 510 -7.33 2.58 33.04
N GLY A 511 -7.81 3.77 33.35
CA GLY A 511 -8.84 3.95 34.36
C GLY A 511 -9.74 5.14 34.06
N THR A 512 -10.95 5.04 34.56
CA THR A 512 -11.98 6.07 34.47
C THR A 512 -12.41 6.42 35.88
N PHE A 513 -12.23 7.67 36.28
CA PHE A 513 -12.71 8.17 37.57
C PHE A 513 -13.84 9.19 37.36
N ARG A 514 -15.06 8.83 37.79
CA ARG A 514 -16.26 9.67 37.73
C ARG A 514 -16.42 10.42 39.05
N PHE A 515 -16.57 11.74 38.99
CA PHE A 515 -16.75 12.59 40.16
C PHE A 515 -17.74 13.72 39.86
N ALA A 516 -18.55 14.10 40.85
CA ALA A 516 -19.73 14.94 40.62
C ALA A 516 -20.71 14.31 39.59
N ASP A 517 -21.79 15.01 39.27
CA ASP A 517 -22.86 14.43 38.46
C ASP A 517 -22.48 14.24 36.98
N TYR A 518 -21.48 14.97 36.47
CA TYR A 518 -21.13 14.98 35.03
C TYR A 518 -19.62 14.99 34.73
N SER A 519 -18.73 15.02 35.73
CA SER A 519 -17.28 15.10 35.47
C SER A 519 -16.63 13.72 35.50
N ARG A 520 -15.71 13.50 34.57
CA ARG A 520 -14.97 12.25 34.38
C ARG A 520 -13.49 12.56 34.13
N LEU A 521 -12.62 11.70 34.65
CA LEU A 521 -11.18 11.73 34.42
C LEU A 521 -10.72 10.39 33.88
N ASP A 522 -10.29 10.36 32.63
CA ASP A 522 -9.66 9.22 31.99
C ASP A 522 -8.15 9.34 32.12
N PHE A 523 -7.49 8.24 32.45
CA PHE A 523 -6.04 8.19 32.55
C PHE A 523 -5.54 6.83 32.11
N GLY A 524 -4.30 6.78 31.62
CA GLY A 524 -3.70 5.51 31.30
C GLY A 524 -2.23 5.59 30.97
N VAL A 525 -1.61 4.42 30.98
CA VAL A 525 -0.22 4.19 30.60
C VAL A 525 -0.15 3.01 29.65
N ALA A 526 0.77 3.05 28.69
CA ALA A 526 1.00 1.94 27.78
C ALA A 526 2.47 1.79 27.41
N TYR A 527 2.88 0.55 27.20
CA TYR A 527 4.13 0.15 26.57
C TYR A 527 3.80 -0.60 25.29
N THR A 528 4.53 -0.34 24.20
CA THR A 528 4.36 -1.04 22.93
C THR A 528 5.72 -1.26 22.30
N GLU A 529 6.02 -2.50 21.95
CA GLU A 529 7.21 -2.90 21.21
C GLU A 529 6.77 -3.41 19.85
N VAL A 530 7.25 -2.75 18.79
CA VAL A 530 7.00 -3.16 17.41
C VAL A 530 8.33 -3.60 16.81
N GLN A 531 8.40 -4.87 16.39
CA GLN A 531 9.54 -5.43 15.69
C GLN A 531 9.14 -5.66 14.24
N ASN A 532 9.97 -5.25 13.29
CA ASN A 532 9.75 -5.49 11.87
C ASN A 532 11.02 -6.04 11.23
N ARG A 533 10.88 -7.10 10.46
CA ARG A 533 11.94 -7.67 9.62
C ARG A 533 11.48 -7.71 8.18
N THR A 534 12.27 -7.14 7.28
CA THR A 534 12.03 -7.18 5.83
C THR A 534 13.26 -7.75 5.15
N ALA A 535 13.10 -8.77 4.31
CA ALA A 535 14.21 -9.43 3.64
C ALA A 535 13.88 -9.75 2.17
N TYR A 536 14.91 -9.72 1.33
CA TYR A 536 14.78 -9.90 -0.11
C TYR A 536 16.06 -10.46 -0.76
N HIS A 537 15.87 -11.36 -1.73
CA HIS A 537 16.92 -11.74 -2.67
C HIS A 537 16.31 -12.26 -3.98
N PHE A 538 17.13 -12.26 -5.03
CA PHE A 538 16.76 -12.75 -6.33
C PHE A 538 17.95 -13.33 -7.08
N THR A 539 17.63 -14.23 -8.00
CA THR A 539 18.51 -14.71 -9.06
C THR A 539 17.93 -14.22 -10.38
N GLN A 540 18.69 -13.45 -11.15
CA GLN A 540 18.28 -13.01 -12.49
C GLN A 540 19.33 -13.38 -13.54
N ARG A 541 18.84 -13.75 -14.72
CA ARG A 541 19.64 -14.05 -15.92
C ARG A 541 19.07 -13.27 -17.10
N ASP A 542 19.91 -12.41 -17.66
CA ASP A 542 19.58 -11.49 -18.73
C ASP A 542 20.09 -11.99 -20.09
N ASP A 543 19.60 -13.15 -20.52
CA ASP A 543 20.00 -13.77 -21.80
C ASP A 543 19.16 -13.23 -22.97
N TRP A 544 19.05 -11.91 -23.08
CA TRP A 544 18.08 -11.24 -23.96
C TRP A 544 18.19 -11.63 -25.44
N GLY A 545 19.36 -12.07 -25.89
CA GLY A 545 19.59 -12.61 -27.25
C GLY A 545 19.28 -14.09 -27.42
N GLY A 546 18.74 -14.75 -26.39
CA GLY A 546 18.64 -16.20 -26.28
C GLY A 546 19.95 -16.84 -25.81
N PHE A 547 19.87 -18.11 -25.41
CA PHE A 547 21.04 -18.93 -25.07
C PHE A 547 20.93 -20.33 -25.69
N GLY A 548 22.02 -21.10 -25.65
CA GLY A 548 22.05 -22.45 -26.22
C GLY A 548 22.05 -22.48 -27.76
N GLY A 549 21.47 -23.54 -28.33
CA GLY A 549 21.21 -23.72 -29.76
C GLY A 549 20.04 -22.90 -30.31
N GLY A 550 19.45 -22.00 -29.52
CA GLY A 550 18.32 -21.16 -29.89
C GLY A 550 16.99 -21.91 -29.83
N ALA A 551 16.04 -21.55 -30.69
CA ALA A 551 14.68 -22.13 -30.68
C ALA A 551 14.68 -23.67 -30.85
N ALA A 552 15.68 -24.22 -31.54
CA ALA A 552 15.82 -25.67 -31.75
C ALA A 552 16.04 -26.48 -30.46
N ASP A 553 16.41 -25.84 -29.35
CA ASP A 553 16.54 -26.49 -28.05
C ASP A 553 15.20 -26.75 -27.36
N TYR A 554 14.11 -26.15 -27.86
CA TYR A 554 12.78 -26.21 -27.28
C TYR A 554 11.83 -26.97 -28.22
N ALA A 555 11.06 -27.91 -27.66
CA ALA A 555 10.07 -28.64 -28.45
C ALA A 555 8.87 -27.75 -28.78
N ASP A 556 8.35 -27.84 -30.01
CA ASP A 556 7.23 -27.02 -30.48
C ASP A 556 5.97 -27.13 -29.59
N ASP A 557 5.76 -28.28 -28.93
CA ASP A 557 4.59 -28.55 -28.07
C ASP A 557 4.65 -27.86 -26.70
N LEU A 558 5.75 -27.16 -26.38
CA LEU A 558 5.84 -26.27 -25.22
C LEU A 558 5.04 -24.98 -25.42
N TRP A 559 4.80 -24.59 -26.68
CA TRP A 559 4.26 -23.30 -27.06
C TRP A 559 2.79 -23.42 -27.46
N ILE A 560 1.91 -22.82 -26.67
CA ILE A 560 0.47 -22.82 -26.90
C ILE A 560 0.08 -21.46 -27.50
N SER A 561 -0.10 -21.40 -28.81
CA SER A 561 -0.46 -20.16 -29.50
C SER A 561 -1.88 -19.72 -29.13
N ASP A 562 -2.05 -18.43 -28.89
CA ASP A 562 -3.33 -17.76 -28.70
C ASP A 562 -3.26 -16.30 -29.17
N ASP A 563 -4.33 -15.54 -28.99
CA ASP A 563 -4.51 -14.16 -29.46
C ASP A 563 -4.93 -13.25 -28.28
N ILE A 564 -3.97 -12.46 -27.77
CA ILE A 564 -4.12 -11.70 -26.53
C ILE A 564 -5.10 -10.52 -26.68
N SER A 565 -5.34 -10.04 -27.91
CA SER A 565 -6.23 -8.90 -28.19
C SER A 565 -7.68 -9.15 -27.75
N ARG A 566 -8.09 -10.42 -27.69
CA ARG A 566 -9.46 -10.85 -27.36
C ARG A 566 -9.83 -10.66 -25.89
N TYR A 567 -8.83 -10.43 -25.03
CA TYR A 567 -9.02 -10.35 -23.58
C TYR A 567 -9.20 -8.91 -23.07
N PHE A 568 -9.35 -7.95 -23.98
CA PHE A 568 -9.47 -6.51 -23.74
C PHE A 568 -10.74 -5.92 -24.39
N ASP A 569 -11.80 -6.71 -24.48
CA ASP A 569 -13.01 -6.39 -25.26
C ASP A 569 -13.82 -5.21 -24.72
N GLN A 570 -13.58 -4.80 -23.46
CA GLN A 570 -14.18 -3.58 -22.88
C GLN A 570 -13.51 -2.29 -23.40
N PHE A 571 -12.34 -2.40 -24.02
CA PHE A 571 -11.65 -1.26 -24.61
C PHE A 571 -11.89 -1.18 -26.13
N PRO A 572 -12.58 -0.14 -26.64
CA PRO A 572 -12.79 0.03 -28.07
C PRO A 572 -11.47 0.07 -28.84
N GLY A 573 -11.38 -0.69 -29.94
CA GLY A 573 -10.19 -0.76 -30.79
C GLY A 573 -9.14 -1.79 -30.37
N SER A 574 -9.28 -2.41 -29.20
CA SER A 574 -8.32 -3.44 -28.72
C SER A 574 -8.20 -4.63 -29.67
N GLY A 575 -9.29 -5.00 -30.36
CA GLY A 575 -9.32 -6.10 -31.34
C GLY A 575 -8.49 -5.86 -32.61
N ASP A 576 -8.04 -4.62 -32.87
CA ASP A 576 -7.13 -4.31 -33.98
C ASP A 576 -5.65 -4.49 -33.60
N ALA A 577 -5.36 -4.73 -32.31
CA ALA A 577 -4.00 -4.93 -31.83
C ALA A 577 -3.39 -6.23 -32.36
N PHE A 578 -2.09 -6.20 -32.65
CA PHE A 578 -1.30 -7.40 -32.90
C PHE A 578 -1.38 -8.30 -31.67
N GLY A 579 -2.10 -9.42 -31.80
CA GLY A 579 -2.45 -10.25 -30.66
C GLY A 579 -1.71 -11.58 -30.55
N GLN A 580 -1.00 -12.05 -31.58
CA GLN A 580 -0.42 -13.39 -31.57
C GLN A 580 0.64 -13.52 -30.47
N PHE A 581 0.40 -14.43 -29.51
CA PHE A 581 1.33 -14.73 -28.42
C PHE A 581 1.32 -16.21 -28.07
N PHE A 582 2.26 -16.63 -27.23
CA PHE A 582 2.41 -18.02 -26.79
C PHE A 582 2.32 -18.14 -25.26
N LEU A 583 1.41 -18.99 -24.83
CA LEU A 583 1.32 -19.51 -23.47
C LEU A 583 2.21 -20.74 -23.34
N PHE A 584 2.51 -21.12 -22.10
CA PHE A 584 3.28 -22.32 -21.79
C PHE A 584 3.03 -22.79 -20.36
N ASP A 585 3.26 -24.08 -20.13
CA ASP A 585 3.35 -24.62 -18.76
C ASP A 585 4.70 -24.21 -18.15
N PHE A 586 4.63 -23.47 -17.04
CA PHE A 586 5.82 -22.86 -16.41
C PHE A 586 6.86 -23.91 -16.00
N ALA A 587 6.43 -25.05 -15.44
CA ALA A 587 7.33 -26.09 -14.98
C ALA A 587 7.99 -26.83 -16.16
N ARG A 588 7.23 -27.18 -17.20
CA ARG A 588 7.78 -27.82 -18.41
C ARG A 588 8.77 -26.91 -19.13
N LEU A 589 8.45 -25.62 -19.31
CA LEU A 589 9.36 -24.70 -19.96
C LEU A 589 10.62 -24.49 -19.12
N ARG A 590 10.48 -24.37 -17.79
CA ARG A 590 11.62 -24.30 -16.88
C ARG A 590 12.57 -25.49 -17.03
N ASP A 591 12.04 -26.71 -17.06
CA ASP A 591 12.86 -27.92 -17.21
C ASP A 591 13.58 -27.96 -18.57
N ALA A 592 12.90 -27.53 -19.64
CA ALA A 592 13.53 -27.37 -20.96
C ALA A 592 14.63 -26.30 -20.94
N ALA A 593 14.41 -25.18 -20.26
CA ALA A 593 15.38 -24.09 -20.14
C ALA A 593 16.62 -24.49 -19.32
N ILE A 594 16.45 -25.33 -18.29
CA ILE A 594 17.55 -25.95 -17.55
C ILE A 594 18.35 -26.89 -18.46
N ALA A 595 17.67 -27.73 -19.25
CA ALA A 595 18.32 -28.65 -20.19
C ALA A 595 19.12 -27.91 -21.27
N ALA A 596 18.55 -26.86 -21.86
CA ALA A 596 19.20 -25.99 -22.84
C ALA A 596 20.44 -25.29 -22.25
N ARG A 597 20.47 -25.04 -20.92
CA ARG A 597 21.62 -24.49 -20.19
C ARG A 597 22.56 -25.58 -19.64
N GLY A 598 22.58 -26.77 -20.23
CA GLY A 598 23.48 -27.85 -19.80
C GLY A 598 23.22 -28.36 -18.37
N GLY A 599 22.01 -28.17 -17.84
CA GLY A 599 21.60 -28.65 -16.52
C GLY A 599 21.74 -27.65 -15.37
N ASP A 600 21.98 -26.35 -15.64
CA ASP A 600 22.08 -25.32 -14.60
C ASP A 600 20.73 -24.98 -13.95
N ALA A 601 20.32 -25.79 -12.97
CA ALA A 601 19.10 -25.59 -12.21
C ALA A 601 19.14 -24.34 -11.31
N ALA A 602 20.33 -23.87 -10.90
CA ALA A 602 20.47 -22.72 -10.01
C ALA A 602 20.02 -21.41 -10.67
N ALA A 603 20.10 -21.32 -12.00
CA ALA A 603 19.56 -20.20 -12.79
C ALA A 603 18.02 -20.09 -12.76
N TYR A 604 17.32 -21.10 -12.24
CA TYR A 604 15.85 -21.19 -12.23
C TYR A 604 15.30 -21.57 -10.85
N LEU A 605 15.98 -21.11 -9.80
CA LEU A 605 15.58 -21.28 -8.40
C LEU A 605 15.78 -19.96 -7.64
N PRO A 606 14.95 -19.70 -6.62
CA PRO A 606 15.15 -18.57 -5.75
C PRO A 606 16.40 -18.83 -4.90
N PRO A 607 17.14 -17.78 -4.50
CA PRO A 607 18.23 -17.93 -3.55
C PRO A 607 17.76 -18.51 -2.20
N ASP A 608 18.65 -19.25 -1.55
CA ASP A 608 18.43 -19.86 -0.22
C ASP A 608 18.79 -18.95 0.97
N HIS A 609 19.29 -17.74 0.68
CA HIS A 609 19.67 -16.71 1.65
C HIS A 609 19.14 -15.34 1.21
N PHE A 610 19.24 -14.34 2.09
CA PHE A 610 18.81 -12.99 1.78
C PHE A 610 20.01 -12.05 1.55
N SER A 611 20.03 -11.35 0.42
CA SER A 611 21.01 -10.27 0.15
C SER A 611 20.66 -8.96 0.85
N THR A 612 19.38 -8.77 1.17
CA THR A 612 18.86 -7.65 1.96
C THR A 612 18.14 -8.24 3.16
N ASP A 613 18.54 -7.89 4.39
CA ASP A 613 17.84 -8.26 5.64
C ASP A 613 17.89 -7.03 6.56
N ARG A 614 16.73 -6.41 6.76
CA ARG A 614 16.58 -5.19 7.57
C ARG A 614 15.68 -5.51 8.75
N ARG A 615 16.05 -5.02 9.92
CA ARG A 615 15.40 -5.29 11.21
C ARG A 615 15.27 -4.01 11.99
N THR A 616 14.04 -3.60 12.29
CA THR A 616 13.76 -2.39 13.06
C THR A 616 12.95 -2.75 14.30
N THR A 617 13.31 -2.17 15.43
CA THR A 617 12.59 -2.28 16.69
C THR A 617 12.24 -0.89 17.19
N GLU A 618 10.96 -0.62 17.36
CA GLU A 618 10.42 0.60 17.96
C GLU A 618 9.86 0.27 19.35
N LYS A 619 10.32 0.98 20.39
CA LYS A 619 9.83 0.82 21.76
C LYS A 619 9.18 2.11 22.21
N SER A 620 7.86 2.11 22.31
CA SER A 620 7.05 3.27 22.68
C SER A 620 6.55 3.15 24.13
N LYS A 621 6.67 4.24 24.88
CA LYS A 621 6.04 4.42 26.20
C LYS A 621 5.13 5.62 26.14
N SER A 622 3.96 5.51 26.75
CA SER A 622 3.01 6.62 26.79
C SER A 622 2.25 6.72 28.09
N ALA A 623 1.83 7.94 28.40
CA ALA A 623 0.92 8.25 29.47
C ALA A 623 -0.06 9.32 29.00
N TYR A 624 -1.31 9.25 29.44
CA TYR A 624 -2.30 10.27 29.12
C TYR A 624 -3.19 10.60 30.31
N LEU A 625 -3.76 11.79 30.25
CA LEU A 625 -4.79 12.27 31.15
C LEU A 625 -5.81 13.06 30.33
N GLN A 626 -7.10 12.80 30.54
CA GLN A 626 -8.19 13.51 29.89
C GLN A 626 -9.30 13.76 30.89
N TRP A 627 -9.70 15.03 30.99
CA TRP A 627 -10.85 15.43 31.78
C TRP A 627 -12.02 15.71 30.84
N SER A 628 -13.20 15.18 31.15
CA SER A 628 -14.44 15.48 30.45
C SER A 628 -15.53 15.92 31.41
N ASN A 629 -16.43 16.79 30.92
CA ASN A 629 -17.56 17.29 31.69
C ASN A 629 -18.71 17.74 30.78
N THR A 630 -19.93 17.59 31.25
CA THR A 630 -21.12 18.18 30.64
C THR A 630 -21.59 19.39 31.43
N PHE A 631 -21.69 20.53 30.77
CA PHE A 631 -22.29 21.75 31.32
C PHE A 631 -23.75 21.84 30.89
N ASP A 632 -24.66 21.62 31.83
CA ASP A 632 -26.11 21.69 31.65
C ASP A 632 -26.62 23.15 31.56
N PHE A 633 -26.26 23.84 30.49
CA PHE A 633 -26.83 25.14 30.13
C PHE A 633 -28.13 24.98 29.35
N SER A 634 -28.74 26.10 28.91
CA SER A 634 -29.91 26.01 27.99
C SER A 634 -29.60 25.32 26.66
N MET A 635 -28.32 25.28 26.29
CA MET A 635 -27.76 24.43 25.24
C MET A 635 -26.64 23.63 25.92
N PRO A 636 -26.84 22.34 26.22
CA PRO A 636 -25.82 21.52 26.86
C PRO A 636 -24.49 21.59 26.10
N LEU A 637 -23.39 21.75 26.85
CA LEU A 637 -22.04 21.79 26.29
C LEU A 637 -21.21 20.66 26.90
N ASN A 638 -20.85 19.70 26.07
CA ASN A 638 -19.90 18.64 26.41
C ASN A 638 -18.49 19.12 26.08
N VAL A 639 -17.58 18.97 27.04
CA VAL A 639 -16.17 19.37 26.92
C VAL A 639 -15.30 18.19 27.29
N ALA A 640 -14.28 17.89 26.48
CA ALA A 640 -13.18 17.01 26.85
C ALA A 640 -11.85 17.71 26.55
N VAL A 641 -10.93 17.69 27.51
CA VAL A 641 -9.59 18.27 27.38
C VAL A 641 -8.59 17.22 27.86
N GLY A 642 -7.64 16.88 27.02
CA GLY A 642 -6.65 15.85 27.32
C GLY A 642 -5.24 16.22 26.87
N VAL A 643 -4.28 15.50 27.42
CA VAL A 643 -2.89 15.51 26.98
C VAL A 643 -2.33 14.11 27.07
N ARG A 644 -1.56 13.74 26.04
CA ARG A 644 -0.78 12.51 25.99
C ARG A 644 0.69 12.86 25.84
N TYR A 645 1.54 12.17 26.59
CA TYR A 645 2.99 12.17 26.37
C TYR A 645 3.40 10.82 25.79
N GLU A 646 4.27 10.84 24.79
CA GLU A 646 4.80 9.64 24.17
C GLU A 646 6.27 9.77 23.86
N GLU A 647 7.02 8.72 24.15
CA GLU A 647 8.47 8.59 23.92
C GLU A 647 8.73 7.29 23.17
N THR A 648 9.52 7.35 22.09
CA THR A 648 9.86 6.18 21.27
C THR A 648 11.35 6.09 21.03
N ASP A 649 11.92 4.92 21.30
CA ASP A 649 13.28 4.54 20.94
C ASP A 649 13.27 3.62 19.72
N ILE A 650 14.13 3.90 18.74
CA ILE A 650 14.26 3.12 17.51
C ILE A 650 15.67 2.53 17.45
N THR A 651 15.75 1.22 17.25
CA THR A 651 16.99 0.53 16.87
C THR A 651 16.76 -0.15 15.53
N SER A 652 17.56 0.18 14.52
CA SER A 652 17.46 -0.45 13.20
C SER A 652 18.81 -1.02 12.78
N SER A 653 18.79 -2.27 12.32
CA SER A 653 19.97 -3.00 11.84
C SER A 653 19.72 -3.52 10.44
N ALA A 654 20.71 -3.42 9.56
CA ALA A 654 20.62 -4.00 8.22
C ALA A 654 21.89 -4.74 7.84
N LEU A 655 21.71 -5.83 7.10
CA LEU A 655 22.77 -6.53 6.40
C LEU A 655 23.28 -5.65 5.26
N VAL A 656 24.55 -5.25 5.31
CA VAL A 656 25.19 -4.43 4.27
C VAL A 656 26.52 -5.04 3.85
N PRO A 657 26.91 -4.92 2.57
CA PRO A 657 28.25 -5.25 2.13
C PRO A 657 29.29 -4.36 2.83
N ILE A 658 30.31 -4.96 3.44
CA ILE A 658 31.36 -4.20 4.12
C ILE A 658 32.43 -3.82 3.11
N ALA A 659 32.57 -2.53 2.82
CA ALA A 659 33.62 -2.05 1.94
C ALA A 659 34.99 -2.22 2.61
N THR A 660 35.94 -2.81 1.89
CA THR A 660 37.29 -3.16 2.38
C THR A 660 38.40 -2.41 1.65
N GLY A 661 38.11 -1.78 0.52
CA GLY A 661 39.07 -0.98 -0.22
C GLY A 661 38.49 -0.29 -1.44
N LEU A 662 39.26 0.63 -2.02
CA LEU A 662 38.92 1.34 -3.24
C LEU A 662 40.06 1.17 -4.26
N LEU A 663 39.73 0.68 -5.45
CA LEU A 663 40.69 0.46 -6.54
C LEU A 663 40.43 1.43 -7.68
N TRP A 664 41.41 2.24 -8.03
CA TRP A 664 41.36 3.10 -9.21
C TRP A 664 41.65 2.26 -10.45
N THR A 665 40.65 1.97 -11.28
CA THR A 665 40.69 0.98 -12.39
C THR A 665 40.78 1.61 -13.78
N GLY A 666 40.30 2.84 -13.96
CA GLY A 666 40.43 3.58 -15.23
C GLY A 666 40.58 5.08 -15.00
N ASN A 667 40.54 5.90 -16.04
CA ASN A 667 40.82 7.34 -15.91
C ASN A 667 39.84 8.04 -14.97
N ASN A 668 38.56 7.65 -15.02
CA ASN A 668 37.54 8.17 -14.11
C ASN A 668 36.87 7.09 -13.26
N GLU A 669 37.24 5.82 -13.44
CA GLU A 669 36.59 4.70 -12.79
C GLU A 669 37.36 4.23 -11.55
N PHE A 670 36.67 4.21 -10.41
CA PHE A 670 37.09 3.54 -9.19
C PHE A 670 36.10 2.42 -8.87
N SER A 671 36.59 1.28 -8.41
CA SER A 671 35.79 0.14 -7.99
C SER A 671 35.92 -0.05 -6.48
N VAL A 672 34.79 -0.03 -5.78
CA VAL A 672 34.70 -0.35 -4.36
C VAL A 672 34.79 -1.86 -4.20
N GLN A 673 35.68 -2.33 -3.32
CA GLN A 673 35.83 -3.74 -3.00
C GLN A 673 35.01 -4.05 -1.76
N PHE A 674 34.14 -5.05 -1.84
CA PHE A 674 33.33 -5.51 -0.72
C PHE A 674 33.82 -6.86 -0.20
N GLY A 675 33.86 -7.01 1.12
CA GLY A 675 34.03 -8.30 1.80
C GLY A 675 32.69 -8.97 2.07
N ASP A 676 32.70 -9.93 3.00
CA ASP A 676 31.47 -10.58 3.45
C ASP A 676 30.50 -9.54 4.07
N PRO A 677 29.19 -9.64 3.79
CA PRO A 677 28.21 -8.73 4.36
C PRO A 677 28.04 -8.96 5.87
N ASP A 678 27.81 -7.89 6.61
CA ASP A 678 27.58 -7.92 8.06
C ASP A 678 26.48 -6.94 8.47
N PHE A 679 25.94 -7.10 9.67
CA PHE A 679 24.93 -6.20 10.21
C PHE A 679 25.54 -4.92 10.75
N THR A 680 25.01 -3.79 10.31
CA THR A 680 25.30 -2.48 10.89
C THR A 680 24.04 -1.93 11.56
N THR A 681 24.20 -1.27 12.70
CA THR A 681 23.09 -0.79 13.54
C THR A 681 23.12 0.72 13.67
N LEU A 682 21.97 1.35 13.50
CA LEU A 682 21.71 2.76 13.76
C LEU A 682 20.62 2.89 14.83
N GLN A 683 20.62 4.00 15.55
CA GLN A 683 19.69 4.27 16.65
C GLN A 683 19.17 5.71 16.57
N GLY A 684 17.95 5.91 17.05
CA GLY A 684 17.33 7.23 17.18
C GLY A 684 16.22 7.20 18.22
N SER A 685 15.76 8.37 18.64
CA SER A 685 14.64 8.51 19.58
C SER A 685 13.92 9.83 19.40
N TYR A 686 12.67 9.89 19.85
CA TYR A 686 11.86 11.11 19.87
C TYR A 686 10.81 11.08 20.99
N ASP A 687 10.34 12.26 21.39
CA ASP A 687 9.25 12.44 22.33
C ASP A 687 8.30 13.57 21.90
N TYR A 688 7.02 13.45 22.26
CA TYR A 688 5.97 14.42 21.92
C TYR A 688 4.96 14.62 23.05
N TRP A 689 4.48 15.86 23.15
CA TRP A 689 3.29 16.22 23.91
C TRP A 689 2.13 16.45 22.93
N LEU A 690 1.05 15.70 23.12
CA LEU A 690 -0.09 15.65 22.22
C LEU A 690 -1.36 16.11 22.97
N PRO A 691 -1.63 17.42 23.01
CA PRO A 691 -2.86 17.95 23.58
C PRO A 691 -4.06 17.68 22.66
N SER A 692 -5.24 17.51 23.26
CA SER A 692 -6.51 17.38 22.54
C SER A 692 -7.63 18.13 23.28
N VAL A 693 -8.56 18.69 22.51
CA VAL A 693 -9.76 19.38 23.00
C VAL A 693 -10.93 19.00 22.10
N ASP A 694 -11.99 18.48 22.68
CA ASP A 694 -13.26 18.18 22.02
C ASP A 694 -14.38 18.99 22.67
N LEU A 695 -15.21 19.61 21.84
CA LEU A 695 -16.37 20.40 22.24
C LEU A 695 -17.58 19.92 21.45
N SER A 696 -18.70 19.70 22.12
CA SER A 696 -19.99 19.42 21.48
C SER A 696 -21.08 20.26 22.14
N LEU A 697 -21.71 21.13 21.36
CA LEU A 697 -22.80 22.01 21.78
C LEU A 697 -24.11 21.49 21.20
N GLU A 698 -25.02 21.08 22.06
CA GLU A 698 -26.38 20.69 21.70
C GLU A 698 -27.23 21.96 21.53
N ILE A 699 -27.30 22.48 20.30
CA ILE A 699 -28.09 23.68 19.95
C ILE A 699 -29.58 23.42 20.21
N THR A 700 -30.03 22.22 19.82
CA THR A 700 -31.36 21.66 20.14
C THR A 700 -31.22 20.15 20.36
N ASP A 701 -32.28 19.49 20.83
CA ASP A 701 -32.33 18.02 20.96
C ASP A 701 -32.06 17.24 19.65
N SER A 702 -32.03 17.92 18.50
CA SER A 702 -31.74 17.33 17.19
C SER A 702 -30.60 18.02 16.44
N MET A 703 -29.98 19.07 16.99
CA MET A 703 -28.91 19.82 16.30
C MET A 703 -27.68 19.91 17.18
N ILE A 704 -26.55 19.41 16.68
CA ILE A 704 -25.27 19.38 17.38
C ILE A 704 -24.25 20.16 16.56
N LEU A 705 -23.47 21.01 17.24
CA LEU A 705 -22.28 21.65 16.69
C LEU A 705 -21.06 21.11 17.43
N ARG A 706 -20.13 20.50 16.70
CA ARG A 706 -18.90 19.93 17.25
C ARG A 706 -17.68 20.72 16.79
N GLY A 707 -16.74 20.92 17.70
CA GLY A 707 -15.41 21.41 17.40
C GLY A 707 -14.37 20.48 18.02
N SER A 708 -13.35 20.09 17.28
CA SER A 708 -12.23 19.31 17.81
C SER A 708 -10.90 19.91 17.38
N TYR A 709 -9.92 19.84 18.27
CA TYR A 709 -8.54 20.21 18.02
C TYR A 709 -7.61 19.21 18.68
N GLY A 710 -6.65 18.65 17.95
CA GLY A 710 -5.74 17.66 18.51
C GLY A 710 -4.44 17.53 17.75
N HIS A 711 -3.37 17.18 18.46
CA HIS A 711 -2.07 16.87 17.87
C HIS A 711 -1.94 15.37 17.67
N SER A 712 -1.39 14.96 16.53
CA SER A 712 -1.10 13.55 16.24
C SER A 712 0.24 13.40 15.54
N ILE A 713 0.81 12.18 15.61
CA ILE A 713 2.06 11.84 14.94
C ILE A 713 1.90 10.66 14.01
N GLY A 714 2.57 10.74 12.85
CA GLY A 714 2.63 9.72 11.81
C GLY A 714 4.06 9.19 11.71
N ARG A 715 4.24 7.89 11.97
CA ARG A 715 5.58 7.30 12.03
C ARG A 715 6.19 7.16 10.63
N PRO A 716 7.51 7.38 10.46
CA PRO A 716 8.18 7.19 9.18
C PRO A 716 8.03 5.76 8.64
N GLN A 717 7.93 5.58 7.33
CA GLN A 717 7.99 4.26 6.68
C GLN A 717 9.31 3.52 7.00
N TRP A 718 9.31 2.19 6.89
CA TRP A 718 10.42 1.35 7.36
C TRP A 718 11.74 1.60 6.63
N ASN A 719 11.70 1.94 5.33
CA ASN A 719 12.88 2.26 4.52
C ASN A 719 13.54 3.57 4.94
N HIS A 720 12.79 4.55 5.46
CA HIS A 720 13.36 5.83 5.87
C HIS A 720 14.14 5.71 7.18
N ILE A 721 13.69 4.83 8.08
CA ILE A 721 14.37 4.56 9.36
C ILE A 721 15.21 3.27 9.32
N GLN A 722 15.54 2.78 8.12
CA GLN A 722 16.32 1.56 7.99
C GLN A 722 17.75 1.76 8.50
N GLY A 723 18.27 0.72 9.15
CA GLY A 723 19.67 0.63 9.51
C GLY A 723 20.55 0.47 8.29
N GLY A 724 21.83 0.74 8.50
CA GLY A 724 22.90 0.41 7.58
C GLY A 724 23.12 1.37 6.41
N GLN A 725 24.37 1.34 5.96
CA GLN A 725 24.90 2.19 4.90
C GLN A 725 25.37 1.33 3.74
N THR A 726 24.82 1.59 2.55
CA THR A 726 25.21 0.91 1.31
C THR A 726 25.95 1.88 0.41
N LEU A 727 27.07 1.42 -0.17
CA LEU A 727 27.84 2.18 -1.15
C LEU A 727 27.64 1.57 -2.53
N ASP A 728 27.69 2.41 -3.56
CA ASP A 728 27.68 1.92 -4.93
C ASP A 728 29.03 1.24 -5.25
N SER A 729 28.98 0.18 -6.06
CA SER A 729 30.17 -0.59 -6.45
C SER A 729 31.18 0.21 -7.28
N PHE A 730 30.75 1.36 -7.82
CA PHE A 730 31.56 2.27 -8.60
C PHE A 730 31.64 3.64 -7.93
N ALA A 731 32.82 4.24 -8.00
CA ALA A 731 33.08 5.61 -7.60
C ALA A 731 33.80 6.35 -8.73
N ALA A 732 33.73 7.67 -8.71
CA ALA A 732 34.42 8.55 -9.64
C ALA A 732 35.66 9.17 -8.99
N TYR A 733 36.41 9.92 -9.79
CA TYR A 733 37.56 10.70 -9.30
C TYR A 733 37.18 11.64 -8.13
N GLU A 734 35.97 12.19 -8.15
CA GLU A 734 35.44 13.09 -7.14
C GLU A 734 34.93 12.37 -5.87
N GLY A 735 34.93 11.04 -5.85
CA GLY A 735 34.39 10.23 -4.75
C GLY A 735 33.28 9.28 -5.19
N GLY A 736 32.76 8.53 -4.24
CA GLY A 736 31.68 7.56 -4.48
C GLY A 736 30.30 8.09 -4.12
N THR A 737 29.29 7.25 -4.37
CA THR A 737 27.90 7.50 -3.99
C THR A 737 27.37 6.33 -3.16
N GLY A 738 26.27 6.56 -2.45
CA GLY A 738 25.63 5.54 -1.63
C GLY A 738 24.32 6.03 -1.04
N ALA A 739 23.72 5.19 -0.20
CA ALA A 739 22.47 5.47 0.48
C ALA A 739 22.49 4.94 1.92
N GLN A 740 21.72 5.59 2.78
CA GLN A 740 21.57 5.21 4.19
C GLN A 740 20.21 5.70 4.71
N GLY A 741 19.56 4.93 5.59
CA GLY A 741 18.39 5.40 6.34
C GLY A 741 18.76 6.13 7.63
N ASP A 742 17.78 6.75 8.28
CA ASP A 742 17.99 7.51 9.51
C ASP A 742 16.91 7.18 10.56
N PRO A 743 17.22 6.32 11.55
CA PRO A 743 16.33 6.09 12.70
C PRO A 743 16.09 7.33 13.57
N GLY A 744 16.87 8.40 13.39
CA GLY A 744 16.73 9.68 14.08
C GLY A 744 15.70 10.62 13.46
N LEU A 745 15.02 10.22 12.38
CA LEU A 745 13.93 10.99 11.79
C LEU A 745 12.83 11.27 12.81
N LYS A 746 12.39 12.52 12.82
CA LYS A 746 11.17 12.89 13.54
C LYS A 746 9.96 12.35 12.78
N PRO A 747 8.92 11.86 13.48
CA PRO A 747 7.64 11.57 12.87
C PRO A 747 7.00 12.83 12.29
N LEU A 748 6.11 12.64 11.33
CA LEU A 748 5.22 13.70 10.84
C LEU A 748 4.34 14.15 12.00
N GLU A 749 4.27 15.46 12.26
CA GLU A 749 3.42 16.02 13.31
C GLU A 749 2.24 16.74 12.67
N SER A 750 1.01 16.38 13.03
CA SER A 750 -0.20 17.00 12.50
C SER A 750 -0.96 17.74 13.59
N LYS A 751 -1.26 19.01 13.34
CA LYS A 751 -2.22 19.82 14.10
C LYS A 751 -3.56 19.75 13.38
N ASN A 752 -4.51 19.08 14.00
CA ASN A 752 -5.81 18.78 13.40
C ASN A 752 -6.86 19.74 13.98
N PHE A 753 -7.69 20.31 13.11
CA PHE A 753 -8.86 21.09 13.46
C PHE A 753 -10.09 20.56 12.73
N ASP A 754 -11.20 20.42 13.45
CA ASP A 754 -12.47 19.96 12.91
C ASP A 754 -13.62 20.82 13.41
N LEU A 755 -14.57 21.12 12.52
CA LEU A 755 -15.84 21.78 12.83
C LEU A 755 -16.97 21.05 12.10
N SER A 756 -17.95 20.53 12.83
CA SER A 756 -19.07 19.77 12.26
C SER A 756 -20.41 20.31 12.76
N PHE A 757 -21.36 20.48 11.84
CA PHE A 757 -22.77 20.70 12.14
C PHE A 757 -23.58 19.46 11.77
N GLU A 758 -24.37 18.96 12.71
CA GLU A 758 -25.16 17.73 12.59
C GLU A 758 -26.62 18.00 12.92
N TRP A 759 -27.52 17.54 12.05
CA TRP A 759 -28.97 17.67 12.22
C TRP A 759 -29.67 16.32 12.10
N TYR A 760 -30.15 15.80 13.24
CA TYR A 760 -30.84 14.53 13.40
C TYR A 760 -32.36 14.73 13.38
N TYR A 761 -32.93 14.92 12.20
CA TYR A 761 -34.32 15.34 12.02
C TYR A 761 -35.34 14.21 12.04
N GLY A 762 -34.91 12.95 12.09
CA GLY A 762 -35.81 11.80 12.16
C GLY A 762 -35.10 10.51 12.56
N GLU A 763 -35.89 9.47 12.82
CA GLU A 763 -35.37 8.12 13.12
C GLU A 763 -34.56 7.61 11.92
N GLY A 764 -33.29 7.26 12.16
CA GLY A 764 -32.34 6.87 11.12
C GLY A 764 -32.13 7.93 10.02
N SER A 765 -32.44 9.21 10.26
CA SER A 765 -32.30 10.26 9.26
C SER A 765 -31.53 11.46 9.81
N TYR A 766 -30.42 11.80 9.16
CA TYR A 766 -29.57 12.91 9.56
C TYR A 766 -28.94 13.61 8.35
N LEU A 767 -28.45 14.81 8.58
CA LEU A 767 -27.58 15.55 7.69
C LEU A 767 -26.39 16.06 8.50
N SER A 768 -25.17 15.96 7.98
CA SER A 768 -23.99 16.56 8.59
C SER A 768 -23.12 17.26 7.56
N VAL A 769 -22.59 18.42 7.94
CA VAL A 769 -21.58 19.15 7.17
C VAL A 769 -20.39 19.39 8.09
N GLY A 770 -19.22 18.88 7.70
CA GLY A 770 -17.96 19.04 8.39
C GLY A 770 -16.96 19.82 7.56
N TYR A 771 -16.14 20.61 8.22
CA TYR A 771 -14.89 21.17 7.69
C TYR A 771 -13.74 20.64 8.54
N PHE A 772 -12.67 20.20 7.90
CA PHE A 772 -11.45 19.78 8.58
C PHE A 772 -10.24 20.49 7.99
N ARG A 773 -9.20 20.64 8.81
CA ARG A 773 -7.89 21.15 8.42
C ARG A 773 -6.81 20.42 9.18
N LYS A 774 -5.71 20.07 8.50
CA LYS A 774 -4.51 19.45 9.05
C LYS A 774 -3.30 20.29 8.63
N ASP A 775 -2.58 20.83 9.60
CA ASP A 775 -1.27 21.44 9.37
C ASP A 775 -0.21 20.38 9.75
N ILE A 776 0.54 19.89 8.76
CA ILE A 776 1.48 18.78 8.87
C ILE A 776 2.92 19.30 8.76
N ASP A 777 3.71 19.07 9.81
CA ASP A 777 5.12 19.39 9.92
C ASP A 777 6.00 18.13 9.79
N ASN A 778 7.30 18.31 9.58
CA ASN A 778 8.33 17.26 9.52
C ASN A 778 8.20 16.28 8.33
N TYR A 779 7.74 16.75 7.16
CA TYR A 779 7.77 15.92 5.96
C TYR A 779 9.17 15.39 5.66
N ILE A 780 9.22 14.12 5.26
CA ILE A 780 10.45 13.39 4.99
C ILE A 780 10.80 13.56 3.51
N GLY A 781 11.92 14.23 3.25
CA GLY A 781 12.55 14.30 1.94
C GLY A 781 13.93 13.64 1.97
N THR A 782 14.72 13.82 0.91
CA THR A 782 16.10 13.34 0.84
C THR A 782 17.10 14.49 0.84
N SER A 783 18.30 14.22 1.35
CA SER A 783 19.46 15.10 1.26
C SER A 783 20.71 14.29 0.97
N VAL A 784 21.69 14.92 0.34
CA VAL A 784 23.01 14.32 0.15
C VAL A 784 23.95 14.86 1.23
N VAL A 785 24.65 13.96 1.91
CA VAL A 785 25.71 14.29 2.88
C VAL A 785 27.03 13.69 2.44
N GLU A 786 28.13 14.39 2.69
CA GLU A 786 29.48 13.88 2.43
C GLU A 786 30.02 13.19 3.67
N ILE A 787 30.32 11.90 3.56
CA ILE A 787 30.88 11.08 4.64
C ILE A 787 32.04 10.23 4.12
N SER A 788 32.88 9.75 5.04
CA SER A 788 34.02 8.86 4.74
C SER A 788 33.82 7.51 5.43
N PRO A 789 33.04 6.61 4.82
CA PRO A 789 32.62 5.36 5.44
C PRO A 789 33.70 4.29 5.41
N PHE A 790 33.61 3.34 6.35
CA PHE A 790 34.49 2.15 6.48
C PHE A 790 36.00 2.43 6.46
N GLU A 791 36.42 3.66 6.80
CA GLU A 791 37.82 4.09 6.75
C GLU A 791 38.49 3.82 5.39
N LEU A 792 37.72 3.87 4.29
CA LEU A 792 38.24 3.64 2.94
C LEU A 792 39.24 4.71 2.55
N THR A 793 40.45 4.31 2.17
CA THR A 793 41.48 5.22 1.65
C THR A 793 41.38 5.35 0.13
N THR A 794 41.74 6.51 -0.41
CA THR A 794 41.81 6.78 -1.85
C THR A 794 43.22 7.19 -2.28
N PRO A 795 43.73 6.73 -3.43
CA PRO A 795 45.00 7.21 -3.95
C PRO A 795 44.95 8.68 -4.38
N VAL A 796 43.76 9.26 -4.58
CA VAL A 796 43.59 10.68 -4.92
C VAL A 796 44.00 11.55 -3.73
N GLY A 797 44.93 12.49 -3.96
CA GLY A 797 45.54 13.27 -2.89
C GLY A 797 46.55 12.51 -2.02
N GLY A 798 46.80 11.22 -2.33
CA GLY A 798 47.81 10.38 -1.68
C GLY A 798 49.25 10.69 -2.10
N ALA A 799 50.22 9.96 -1.55
CA ALA A 799 51.64 10.25 -1.76
C ALA A 799 52.06 10.21 -3.25
N TYR A 800 51.71 9.12 -3.96
CA TYR A 800 52.05 8.97 -5.38
C TYR A 800 51.31 9.97 -6.28
N PHE A 801 50.07 10.31 -5.91
CA PHE A 801 49.28 11.31 -6.62
C PHE A 801 49.90 12.71 -6.50
N ASN A 802 50.30 13.12 -5.30
CA ASN A 802 50.95 14.40 -5.07
C ASN A 802 52.33 14.48 -5.75
N GLU A 803 53.05 13.36 -5.83
CA GLU A 803 54.30 13.29 -6.57
C GLU A 803 54.10 13.44 -8.08
N ALA A 804 53.04 12.84 -8.65
CA ALA A 804 52.69 13.03 -10.05
C ALA A 804 52.38 14.50 -10.38
N ILE A 805 51.68 15.21 -9.49
CA ILE A 805 51.43 16.66 -9.61
C ILE A 805 52.74 17.43 -9.58
N ALA A 806 53.62 17.14 -8.61
CA ALA A 806 54.92 17.79 -8.50
C ALA A 806 55.81 17.56 -9.73
N ASN A 807 55.56 16.48 -10.48
CA ASN A 807 56.28 16.10 -11.70
C ASN A 807 55.52 16.44 -13.01
N GLY A 808 54.57 17.38 -12.95
CA GLY A 808 54.05 18.04 -14.14
C GLY A 808 52.66 17.61 -14.60
N CYS A 809 51.94 16.77 -13.84
CA CYS A 809 50.51 16.59 -14.06
C CYS A 809 49.73 17.78 -13.50
N VAL A 810 49.13 18.59 -14.39
CA VAL A 810 48.44 19.84 -14.04
C VAL A 810 46.97 19.59 -13.73
N GLU A 811 46.57 19.90 -12.49
CA GLU A 811 45.17 19.80 -12.05
C GLU A 811 44.24 20.67 -12.92
N GLY A 812 43.10 20.12 -13.33
CA GLY A 812 42.16 20.77 -14.26
C GLY A 812 42.53 20.64 -15.75
N GLY A 813 43.64 20.01 -16.10
CA GLY A 813 43.99 19.69 -17.49
C GLY A 813 43.12 18.59 -18.11
N ILE A 814 42.97 18.60 -19.44
CA ILE A 814 42.12 17.65 -20.21
C ILE A 814 42.49 16.19 -19.96
N ASP A 815 43.79 15.87 -19.83
CA ASP A 815 44.32 14.53 -19.50
C ASP A 815 44.94 14.49 -18.09
N PHE A 816 44.43 15.27 -17.13
CA PHE A 816 45.03 15.30 -15.79
C PHE A 816 45.02 13.90 -15.13
N ARG A 817 43.87 13.24 -15.15
CA ARG A 817 43.68 11.93 -14.52
C ARG A 817 44.51 10.83 -15.18
N GLY A 818 44.53 10.82 -16.52
CA GLY A 818 45.36 9.90 -17.29
C GLY A 818 46.86 10.16 -17.10
N CYS A 819 47.29 11.43 -17.02
CA CYS A 819 48.66 11.80 -16.68
C CYS A 819 49.09 11.23 -15.33
N VAL A 820 48.27 11.43 -14.29
CA VAL A 820 48.59 10.95 -12.94
C VAL A 820 48.66 9.42 -12.90
N ARG A 821 47.68 8.71 -13.48
CA ARG A 821 47.72 7.24 -13.55
C ARG A 821 48.97 6.74 -14.25
N ARG A 822 49.28 7.33 -15.42
CA ARG A 822 50.47 6.96 -16.20
C ARG A 822 51.76 7.18 -15.40
N TYR A 823 51.90 8.33 -14.74
CA TYR A 823 53.04 8.57 -13.83
C TYR A 823 53.15 7.50 -12.74
N ILE A 824 52.02 7.14 -12.09
CA ILE A 824 52.02 6.14 -11.02
C ILE A 824 52.45 4.77 -11.55
N PHE A 825 51.93 4.33 -12.70
CA PHE A 825 52.33 3.06 -13.31
C PHE A 825 53.81 3.07 -13.75
N ASP A 826 54.26 4.13 -14.41
CA ASP A 826 55.63 4.23 -14.93
C ASP A 826 56.69 4.19 -13.80
N ASN A 827 56.34 4.65 -12.59
CA ASN A 827 57.29 4.78 -11.48
C ASN A 827 57.11 3.75 -10.35
N TYR A 828 55.89 3.20 -10.15
CA TYR A 828 55.57 2.36 -8.99
C TYR A 828 54.93 1.02 -9.33
N ALA A 829 54.81 0.63 -10.61
CA ALA A 829 54.29 -0.67 -10.97
C ALA A 829 55.03 -1.81 -10.24
N GLY A 830 54.27 -2.71 -9.61
CA GLY A 830 54.80 -3.85 -8.85
C GLY A 830 55.11 -3.55 -7.38
N THR A 831 54.94 -2.31 -6.92
CA THR A 831 54.92 -1.97 -5.48
C THR A 831 53.55 -2.33 -4.87
N PRO A 832 53.46 -2.49 -3.53
CA PRO A 832 52.17 -2.71 -2.88
C PRO A 832 51.13 -1.64 -3.27
N GLY A 833 49.96 -2.08 -3.74
CA GLY A 833 48.87 -1.21 -4.17
C GLY A 833 48.88 -0.81 -5.64
N VAL A 834 49.93 -1.08 -6.43
CA VAL A 834 50.00 -0.72 -7.85
C VAL A 834 50.22 -1.95 -8.72
N VAL A 835 49.16 -2.42 -9.39
CA VAL A 835 49.19 -3.62 -10.23
C VAL A 835 48.95 -3.24 -11.69
N GLN A 836 49.96 -3.39 -12.54
CA GLN A 836 49.84 -3.19 -13.98
C GLN A 836 49.58 -4.53 -14.68
N THR A 837 48.52 -4.60 -15.48
CA THR A 837 48.10 -5.82 -16.19
C THR A 837 48.38 -5.77 -17.69
N GLY A 838 48.66 -4.59 -18.25
CA GLY A 838 48.99 -4.44 -19.66
C GLY A 838 49.01 -2.99 -20.14
N VAL A 839 48.85 -2.81 -21.45
CA VAL A 839 48.70 -1.51 -22.12
C VAL A 839 47.53 -1.61 -23.08
N GLY A 840 46.62 -0.62 -23.05
CA GLY A 840 45.43 -0.56 -23.89
C GLY A 840 45.76 -0.26 -25.35
N THR A 841 44.73 -0.36 -26.21
CA THR A 841 44.82 -0.03 -27.64
C THR A 841 45.08 1.46 -27.91
N ASP A 842 44.82 2.30 -26.91
CA ASP A 842 45.10 3.73 -26.84
C ASP A 842 46.52 4.06 -26.31
N GLY A 843 47.32 3.04 -25.99
CA GLY A 843 48.67 3.19 -25.45
C GLY A 843 48.73 3.52 -23.95
N GLN A 844 47.59 3.49 -23.23
CA GLN A 844 47.56 3.79 -21.80
C GLN A 844 47.83 2.53 -20.94
N PRO A 845 48.56 2.64 -19.81
CA PRO A 845 48.73 1.52 -18.89
C PRO A 845 47.38 1.03 -18.34
N LEU A 846 47.15 -0.29 -18.41
CA LEU A 846 46.01 -0.97 -17.80
C LEU A 846 46.42 -1.54 -16.43
N GLY A 847 45.53 -1.47 -15.45
CA GLY A 847 45.83 -1.96 -14.10
C GLY A 847 45.00 -1.29 -13.01
N THR A 848 45.36 -1.57 -11.76
CA THR A 848 44.69 -1.00 -10.57
C THR A 848 45.69 -0.27 -9.67
N ILE A 849 45.22 0.82 -9.06
CA ILE A 849 45.94 1.58 -8.03
C ILE A 849 45.04 1.63 -6.78
N ALA A 850 45.48 1.06 -5.67
CA ALA A 850 44.76 1.05 -4.39
C ALA A 850 45.14 2.26 -3.52
N GLY A 851 44.23 2.69 -2.65
CA GLY A 851 44.57 3.58 -1.54
C GLY A 851 45.45 2.86 -0.52
N MET A 852 46.48 3.55 -0.02
CA MET A 852 47.45 2.99 0.93
C MET A 852 47.22 3.51 2.36
N PRO A 853 47.68 2.80 3.40
CA PRO A 853 47.62 3.31 4.78
C PRO A 853 48.33 4.67 4.91
N GLY A 854 47.59 5.70 5.34
CA GLY A 854 48.07 7.08 5.43
C GLY A 854 47.68 7.99 4.26
N ASP A 855 47.11 7.44 3.19
CA ASP A 855 46.44 8.24 2.16
C ASP A 855 45.11 8.84 2.68
N PRO A 856 44.58 9.89 2.03
CA PRO A 856 43.29 10.48 2.40
C PRO A 856 42.14 9.47 2.40
N LEU A 857 41.12 9.75 3.21
CA LEU A 857 39.88 8.98 3.17
C LEU A 857 39.07 9.36 1.93
N ALA A 858 38.49 8.35 1.29
CA ALA A 858 37.53 8.53 0.21
C ALA A 858 36.28 9.23 0.75
N VAL A 859 35.80 10.22 0.01
CA VAL A 859 34.53 10.90 0.31
C VAL A 859 33.43 10.24 -0.52
N PHE A 860 32.31 9.95 0.14
CA PHE A 860 31.11 9.44 -0.47
C PHE A 860 29.97 10.43 -0.25
N ARG A 861 29.27 10.74 -1.34
CA ARG A 861 28.02 11.50 -1.33
C ARG A 861 26.89 10.52 -1.10
N VAL A 862 26.38 10.48 0.12
CA VAL A 862 25.37 9.51 0.55
C VAL A 862 24.03 10.19 0.67
N THR A 863 23.03 9.62 -0.01
CA THR A 863 21.64 10.06 0.09
C THR A 863 21.05 9.55 1.40
N VAL A 864 20.56 10.47 2.22
CA VAL A 864 19.92 10.21 3.52
C VAL A 864 18.55 10.88 3.59
N PRO A 865 17.55 10.25 4.21
CA PRO A 865 16.28 10.90 4.46
C PRO A 865 16.43 11.96 5.55
N VAL A 866 15.70 13.08 5.43
CA VAL A 866 15.74 14.22 6.36
C VAL A 866 14.35 14.85 6.52
N ASN A 867 14.07 15.43 7.69
CA ASN A 867 12.89 16.28 7.87
C ASN A 867 13.15 17.67 7.25
N ARG A 868 12.31 18.13 6.31
CA ARG A 868 12.53 19.41 5.61
C ARG A 868 11.30 20.32 5.50
N ASP A 869 10.15 19.76 5.17
CA ASP A 869 9.00 20.56 4.74
C ASP A 869 7.82 20.52 5.72
N SER A 870 6.91 21.48 5.56
CA SER A 870 5.62 21.59 6.24
C SER A 870 4.56 21.96 5.21
N SER A 871 3.34 21.46 5.37
CA SER A 871 2.22 21.83 4.52
C SER A 871 0.87 21.69 5.21
N GLN A 872 -0.18 22.14 4.53
CA GLN A 872 -1.56 22.08 4.98
C GLN A 872 -2.43 21.25 4.01
N LEU A 873 -3.45 20.64 4.58
CA LEU A 873 -4.53 19.95 3.87
C LEU A 873 -5.85 20.30 4.54
N ASP A 874 -6.87 20.65 3.77
CA ASP A 874 -8.20 20.93 4.29
C ASP A 874 -9.30 20.44 3.36
N GLY A 875 -10.52 20.44 3.85
CA GLY A 875 -11.63 19.88 3.08
C GLY A 875 -12.97 19.93 3.77
N TRP A 876 -13.97 19.49 3.02
CA TRP A 876 -15.36 19.45 3.45
C TRP A 876 -15.91 18.02 3.37
N GLU A 877 -16.68 17.64 4.37
CA GLU A 877 -17.37 16.35 4.44
C GLU A 877 -18.89 16.60 4.51
N LEU A 878 -19.63 16.09 3.54
CA LEU A 878 -21.09 16.13 3.53
C LEU A 878 -21.64 14.72 3.69
N ASN A 879 -22.59 14.52 4.60
CA ASN A 879 -23.33 13.28 4.73
C ASN A 879 -24.81 13.56 4.83
N VAL A 880 -25.62 12.73 4.16
CA VAL A 880 -27.06 12.72 4.30
C VAL A 880 -27.54 11.29 4.36
N GLN A 881 -28.37 10.99 5.36
CA GLN A 881 -29.09 9.73 5.46
C GLN A 881 -30.57 10.05 5.62
N HIS A 882 -31.42 9.39 4.85
CA HIS A 882 -32.85 9.67 4.84
C HIS A 882 -33.67 8.40 4.74
N MET A 883 -34.59 8.21 5.69
CA MET A 883 -35.59 7.15 5.69
C MET A 883 -36.93 7.71 5.17
N PHE A 884 -37.50 7.11 4.13
CA PHE A 884 -38.79 7.55 3.57
C PHE A 884 -39.97 7.01 4.38
N GLY A 885 -40.10 7.47 5.62
CA GLY A 885 -41.13 7.06 6.57
C GLY A 885 -41.09 5.55 6.85
N ALA A 886 -42.26 4.90 6.82
CA ALA A 886 -42.42 3.45 7.00
C ALA A 886 -42.51 2.69 5.66
N SER A 887 -42.09 3.30 4.55
CA SER A 887 -42.18 2.69 3.22
C SER A 887 -41.26 1.48 3.07
N GLY A 888 -40.16 1.45 3.81
CA GLY A 888 -39.05 0.51 3.64
C GLY A 888 -37.89 1.11 2.83
N PHE A 889 -38.15 2.14 2.02
CA PHE A 889 -37.11 2.81 1.24
C PHE A 889 -36.30 3.77 2.10
N GLY A 890 -35.00 3.82 1.84
CA GLY A 890 -34.08 4.81 2.37
C GLY A 890 -32.92 5.07 1.41
N MET A 891 -32.19 6.13 1.69
CA MET A 891 -30.96 6.47 0.98
C MET A 891 -29.91 7.00 1.95
N SER A 892 -28.64 6.80 1.62
CA SER A 892 -27.49 7.43 2.25
C SER A 892 -26.59 7.97 1.15
N ALA A 893 -26.06 9.17 1.31
CA ALA A 893 -25.07 9.72 0.42
C ALA A 893 -23.99 10.45 1.22
N ASN A 894 -22.75 10.32 0.79
CA ASN A 894 -21.64 11.10 1.31
C ASN A 894 -20.82 11.69 0.16
N TYR A 895 -20.19 12.83 0.44
CA TYR A 895 -19.28 13.50 -0.48
C TYR A 895 -18.16 14.15 0.31
N THR A 896 -16.94 13.98 -0.17
CA THR A 896 -15.72 14.51 0.45
C THR A 896 -14.98 15.33 -0.58
N ILE A 897 -14.66 16.57 -0.22
CA ILE A 897 -13.80 17.45 -0.99
C ILE A 897 -12.50 17.62 -0.21
N VAL A 898 -11.35 17.42 -0.85
CA VAL A 898 -10.05 17.58 -0.18
C VAL A 898 -9.08 18.35 -1.07
N ASP A 899 -8.44 19.37 -0.48
CA ASP A 899 -7.46 20.21 -1.15
C ASP A 899 -6.14 20.26 -0.36
N SER A 900 -5.02 20.51 -1.05
CA SER A 900 -3.71 20.66 -0.42
C SER A 900 -2.79 21.55 -1.23
N ASP A 901 -1.94 22.29 -0.51
CA ASP A 901 -0.88 23.11 -1.09
C ASP A 901 0.27 22.26 -1.71
N LEU A 902 0.28 20.93 -1.51
CA LEU A 902 1.28 19.99 -2.06
C LEU A 902 0.85 19.40 -3.40
N THR A 903 0.72 20.27 -4.41
CA THR A 903 0.37 19.87 -5.78
C THR A 903 1.61 19.44 -6.57
N TYR A 904 1.46 18.42 -7.42
CA TYR A 904 2.50 18.03 -8.39
C TYR A 904 2.45 18.97 -9.61
N ASP A 905 3.60 19.50 -10.04
CA ASP A 905 3.71 20.29 -11.26
C ASP A 905 4.06 19.39 -12.45
N ASP A 906 3.08 19.17 -13.33
CA ASP A 906 3.25 18.35 -14.53
C ASP A 906 4.26 18.93 -15.53
N TYR A 907 4.68 20.20 -15.39
CA TYR A 907 5.72 20.81 -16.22
C TYR A 907 7.14 20.58 -15.71
N ASN A 908 7.29 20.13 -14.46
CA ASN A 908 8.57 19.87 -13.84
C ASN A 908 8.94 18.38 -14.00
N LEU A 909 10.05 18.14 -14.71
CA LEU A 909 10.57 16.80 -15.02
C LEU A 909 11.52 16.23 -13.94
N PHE A 910 11.76 16.99 -12.87
CA PHE A 910 12.59 16.55 -11.75
C PHE A 910 11.75 15.91 -10.64
N GLU A 911 12.43 15.29 -9.67
CA GLU A 911 11.79 14.79 -8.46
C GLU A 911 11.07 15.92 -7.72
N GLN A 912 9.85 15.64 -7.30
CA GLN A 912 8.96 16.58 -6.62
C GLN A 912 8.34 15.93 -5.41
N PHE A 913 8.15 16.72 -4.37
CA PHE A 913 7.40 16.31 -3.20
C PHE A 913 5.92 16.67 -3.39
N ALA A 914 5.05 15.67 -3.42
CA ALA A 914 3.60 15.83 -3.56
C ALA A 914 2.85 14.78 -2.72
N LEU A 915 1.61 15.08 -2.31
CA LEU A 915 0.77 14.11 -1.62
C LEU A 915 0.13 13.15 -2.62
N VAL A 916 0.35 11.86 -2.42
CA VAL A 916 -0.29 10.79 -3.20
C VAL A 916 -1.60 10.34 -2.54
N GLY A 917 -2.56 9.89 -3.35
CA GLY A 917 -3.86 9.38 -2.91
C GLY A 917 -4.91 10.46 -2.62
N LEU A 918 -4.57 11.74 -2.78
CA LEU A 918 -5.47 12.88 -2.59
C LEU A 918 -6.49 12.97 -3.74
N SER A 919 -7.78 12.83 -3.42
CA SER A 919 -8.91 12.97 -4.36
C SER A 919 -10.19 13.30 -3.61
N ASP A 920 -11.11 13.93 -4.32
CA ASP A 920 -12.53 13.96 -3.95
C ASP A 920 -13.15 12.56 -4.07
N SER A 921 -14.17 12.30 -3.25
CA SER A 921 -14.87 11.01 -3.26
C SER A 921 -16.36 11.14 -2.97
N ALA A 922 -17.16 10.25 -3.55
CA ALA A 922 -18.60 10.20 -3.38
C ALA A 922 -19.09 8.77 -3.18
N ASN A 923 -20.11 8.60 -2.35
CA ASN A 923 -20.84 7.34 -2.23
C ASN A 923 -22.33 7.63 -2.20
N LEU A 924 -23.12 6.90 -3.00
CA LEU A 924 -24.57 6.94 -3.00
C LEU A 924 -25.13 5.53 -2.82
N VAL A 925 -25.85 5.32 -1.72
CA VAL A 925 -26.52 4.07 -1.40
C VAL A 925 -28.03 4.27 -1.38
N ALA A 926 -28.75 3.52 -2.19
CA ALA A 926 -30.20 3.38 -2.10
C ALA A 926 -30.54 1.99 -1.57
N PHE A 927 -31.54 1.91 -0.68
CA PHE A 927 -31.95 0.62 -0.12
C PHE A 927 -33.45 0.52 0.13
N TYR A 928 -33.93 -0.72 0.22
CA TYR A 928 -35.26 -1.09 0.64
C TYR A 928 -35.14 -2.19 1.70
N ASP A 929 -35.68 -1.94 2.88
CA ASP A 929 -35.66 -2.87 4.02
C ASP A 929 -37.05 -2.94 4.65
N LYS A 930 -37.83 -3.97 4.28
CA LYS A 930 -39.19 -4.17 4.80
C LYS A 930 -39.70 -5.59 4.62
N GLY A 931 -40.20 -6.15 5.73
CA GLY A 931 -40.73 -7.51 5.74
C GLY A 931 -39.60 -8.51 5.47
N PRO A 932 -39.78 -9.49 4.57
CA PRO A 932 -38.73 -10.45 4.27
C PRO A 932 -37.66 -9.92 3.30
N TRP A 933 -37.81 -8.71 2.75
CA TRP A 933 -36.94 -8.20 1.70
C TRP A 933 -35.96 -7.15 2.20
N GLN A 934 -34.70 -7.31 1.81
CA GLN A 934 -33.62 -6.35 1.95
C GLN A 934 -32.92 -6.19 0.60
N ILE A 935 -32.89 -4.98 0.05
CA ILE A 935 -32.27 -4.68 -1.24
C ILE A 935 -31.41 -3.44 -1.05
N ARG A 936 -30.20 -3.45 -1.61
CA ARG A 936 -29.27 -2.33 -1.64
C ARG A 936 -28.67 -2.20 -3.04
N ALA A 937 -28.52 -0.96 -3.49
CA ALA A 937 -27.62 -0.58 -4.57
C ALA A 937 -26.68 0.52 -4.08
N ALA A 938 -25.38 0.38 -4.29
CA ALA A 938 -24.35 1.33 -3.89
C ALA A 938 -23.52 1.74 -5.10
N TYR A 939 -23.40 3.05 -5.34
CA TYR A 939 -22.53 3.62 -6.35
C TYR A 939 -21.39 4.38 -5.67
N ASN A 940 -20.17 3.88 -5.82
CA ASN A 940 -18.96 4.47 -5.25
C ASN A 940 -18.17 5.15 -6.36
N TRP A 941 -17.81 6.42 -6.20
CA TRP A 941 -17.02 7.19 -7.16
C TRP A 941 -15.82 7.84 -6.47
N ARG A 942 -14.69 7.88 -7.18
CA ARG A 942 -13.46 8.55 -6.76
C ARG A 942 -12.93 9.36 -7.92
N ASP A 943 -12.60 10.62 -7.67
CA ASP A 943 -11.98 11.50 -8.67
C ASP A 943 -10.56 11.04 -9.00
N ARG A 944 -10.00 11.58 -10.08
CA ARG A 944 -8.60 11.38 -10.47
C ARG A 944 -7.66 11.74 -9.31
N PHE A 945 -6.64 10.92 -9.07
CA PHE A 945 -5.60 11.22 -8.07
C PHE A 945 -4.21 10.80 -8.53
N LEU A 946 -3.21 11.50 -8.00
CA LEU A 946 -1.80 11.10 -8.10
C LEU A 946 -1.58 9.85 -7.23
N SER A 947 -1.28 8.70 -7.83
CA SER A 947 -0.96 7.47 -7.11
C SER A 947 0.53 7.31 -6.83
N SER A 948 1.38 7.88 -7.68
CA SER A 948 2.83 7.82 -7.55
C SER A 948 3.50 9.06 -8.15
N THR A 949 4.61 9.48 -7.55
CA THR A 949 5.53 10.49 -8.14
C THR A 949 6.60 9.87 -9.03
N TYR A 950 6.57 8.53 -9.20
CA TYR A 950 7.47 7.74 -10.04
C TYR A 950 6.72 6.70 -10.89
N ASP A 951 7.08 6.56 -12.16
CA ASP A 951 6.49 5.64 -13.15
C ASP A 951 7.27 4.32 -13.32
N SER A 952 7.77 3.80 -12.19
CA SER A 952 8.73 2.67 -12.03
C SER A 952 10.19 3.07 -11.88
N TRP A 953 10.71 3.95 -12.76
CA TRP A 953 12.14 4.26 -12.80
C TRP A 953 12.47 5.75 -12.76
N ARG A 954 11.51 6.61 -13.13
CA ARG A 954 11.75 8.05 -13.34
C ARG A 954 10.77 8.88 -12.53
N PRO A 955 11.12 10.14 -12.21
CA PRO A 955 10.26 11.06 -11.49
C PRO A 955 9.12 11.58 -12.39
N ASN A 956 8.29 10.68 -12.89
CA ASN A 956 7.07 10.99 -13.61
C ASN A 956 5.85 10.67 -12.75
N PRO A 957 4.81 11.50 -12.81
CA PRO A 957 3.58 11.22 -12.10
C PRO A 957 2.89 10.01 -12.73
N VAL A 958 2.20 9.26 -11.88
CA VAL A 958 1.17 8.30 -12.31
C VAL A 958 -0.14 8.77 -11.69
N TYR A 959 -1.11 9.08 -12.52
CA TYR A 959 -2.48 9.38 -12.12
C TYR A 959 -3.35 8.15 -12.34
N ILE A 960 -4.22 7.83 -11.38
CA ILE A 960 -5.38 6.97 -11.63
C ILE A 960 -6.52 7.89 -12.05
N GLU A 961 -7.19 7.58 -13.16
CA GLU A 961 -8.33 8.34 -13.67
C GLU A 961 -9.54 8.21 -12.75
N ASP A 962 -10.54 9.09 -12.93
CA ASP A 962 -11.77 8.96 -12.19
C ASP A 962 -12.49 7.66 -12.59
N TYR A 963 -13.13 7.02 -11.62
CA TYR A 963 -13.85 5.78 -11.86
C TYR A 963 -15.02 5.64 -10.89
N GLY A 964 -16.02 4.85 -11.28
CA GLY A 964 -17.18 4.58 -10.44
C GLY A 964 -17.70 3.14 -10.57
N GLN A 965 -18.09 2.54 -9.45
CA GLN A 965 -18.54 1.16 -9.40
C GLN A 965 -19.96 1.06 -8.83
N LEU A 966 -20.82 0.28 -9.49
CA LEU A 966 -22.16 -0.07 -9.01
C LEU A 966 -22.20 -1.49 -8.45
N ASP A 967 -22.56 -1.59 -7.18
CA ASP A 967 -22.73 -2.85 -6.46
C ASP A 967 -24.19 -3.03 -6.00
N VAL A 968 -24.71 -4.25 -6.08
CA VAL A 968 -26.09 -4.58 -5.73
C VAL A 968 -26.12 -5.79 -4.80
N ASN A 969 -26.89 -5.70 -3.70
CA ASN A 969 -27.14 -6.78 -2.76
C ASN A 969 -28.65 -6.96 -2.55
N VAL A 970 -29.13 -8.19 -2.66
CA VAL A 970 -30.51 -8.59 -2.41
C VAL A 970 -30.51 -9.74 -1.41
N SER A 971 -31.33 -9.61 -0.36
CA SER A 971 -31.54 -10.65 0.63
C SER A 971 -33.03 -10.86 0.87
N TYR A 972 -33.40 -12.14 1.03
CA TYR A 972 -34.77 -12.56 1.29
C TYR A 972 -34.83 -13.51 2.49
N GLN A 973 -35.53 -13.10 3.54
CA GLN A 973 -35.79 -13.91 4.73
C GLN A 973 -36.93 -14.90 4.43
N VAL A 974 -36.60 -16.19 4.29
CA VAL A 974 -37.58 -17.24 3.99
C VAL A 974 -38.42 -17.56 5.23
N ASN A 975 -37.78 -17.66 6.39
CA ASN A 975 -38.38 -17.85 7.72
C ASN A 975 -37.39 -17.36 8.79
N GLU A 976 -37.67 -17.51 10.08
CA GLU A 976 -36.80 -17.01 11.16
C GLU A 976 -35.38 -17.62 11.16
N ASN A 977 -35.20 -18.79 10.55
CA ASN A 977 -33.92 -19.50 10.53
C ASN A 977 -33.18 -19.34 9.20
N LEU A 978 -33.88 -19.24 8.07
CA LEU A 978 -33.30 -19.31 6.73
C LEU A 978 -33.40 -17.99 5.98
N SER A 979 -32.27 -17.51 5.47
CA SER A 979 -32.17 -16.37 4.56
C SER A 979 -31.40 -16.74 3.29
N LEU A 980 -31.81 -16.11 2.18
CA LEU A 980 -31.15 -16.21 0.88
C LEU A 980 -30.54 -14.86 0.51
N HIS A 981 -29.43 -14.90 -0.22
CA HIS A 981 -28.67 -13.72 -0.62
C HIS A 981 -28.27 -13.82 -2.10
N ALA A 982 -28.30 -12.70 -2.79
CA ALA A 982 -27.76 -12.53 -4.13
C ALA A 982 -27.00 -11.21 -4.18
N GLU A 983 -25.76 -11.22 -4.63
CA GLU A 983 -24.89 -10.04 -4.70
C GLU A 983 -24.28 -9.93 -6.09
N ALA A 984 -24.09 -8.71 -6.57
CA ALA A 984 -23.35 -8.38 -7.78
C ALA A 984 -22.38 -7.25 -7.48
N ILE A 985 -21.10 -7.45 -7.77
CA ILE A 985 -20.02 -6.46 -7.61
C ILE A 985 -19.54 -6.05 -9.00
N ASN A 986 -19.27 -4.76 -9.16
CA ASN A 986 -18.92 -4.16 -10.46
C ASN A 986 -19.92 -4.55 -11.56
N LEU A 987 -21.21 -4.34 -11.28
CA LEU A 987 -22.30 -4.81 -12.15
C LEU A 987 -22.23 -4.23 -13.57
N THR A 988 -21.58 -3.07 -13.75
CA THR A 988 -21.42 -2.38 -15.03
C THR A 988 -20.16 -2.80 -15.80
N ASP A 989 -19.31 -3.65 -15.23
CA ASP A 989 -17.99 -4.01 -15.77
C ASP A 989 -17.11 -2.78 -16.04
N GLU A 990 -17.05 -1.87 -15.07
CA GLU A 990 -16.22 -0.66 -15.17
C GLU A 990 -14.74 -1.06 -15.23
N THR A 991 -14.00 -0.40 -16.14
CA THR A 991 -12.54 -0.56 -16.27
C THR A 991 -11.80 0.51 -15.46
N MET A 992 -10.50 0.30 -15.22
CA MET A 992 -9.65 1.31 -14.57
C MET A 992 -8.52 1.71 -15.50
N ARG A 993 -8.19 3.01 -15.54
CA ARG A 993 -7.08 3.54 -16.33
C ARG A 993 -6.14 4.38 -15.47
N SER A 994 -4.88 4.39 -15.86
CA SER A 994 -3.84 5.24 -15.30
C SER A 994 -2.98 5.84 -16.39
N HIS A 995 -2.54 7.08 -16.18
CA HIS A 995 -1.75 7.83 -17.15
C HIS A 995 -0.62 8.64 -16.52
N GLY A 996 0.31 9.10 -17.36
CA GLY A 996 1.43 9.98 -17.03
C GLY A 996 1.04 11.46 -16.94
N ARG A 997 1.80 12.35 -17.56
CA ARG A 997 1.56 13.82 -17.53
C ARG A 997 0.40 14.28 -18.43
N ASP A 998 -0.07 13.38 -19.28
CA ASP A 998 -1.11 13.60 -20.27
C ASP A 998 -1.87 12.27 -20.44
N GLU A 999 -3.18 12.34 -20.71
CA GLU A 999 -4.08 11.17 -20.73
C GLU A 999 -3.71 10.12 -21.79
N ARG A 1000 -2.93 10.50 -22.82
CA ARG A 1000 -2.42 9.57 -23.84
C ARG A 1000 -1.18 8.82 -23.39
N GLN A 1001 -0.57 9.22 -22.27
CA GLN A 1001 0.54 8.51 -21.64
C GLN A 1001 0.03 7.32 -20.82
N VAL A 1002 -0.69 6.40 -21.45
CA VAL A 1002 -1.33 5.27 -20.78
C VAL A 1002 -0.28 4.42 -20.06
N PHE A 1003 -0.39 4.34 -18.74
CA PHE A 1003 0.48 3.50 -17.92
C PHE A 1003 -0.14 2.10 -17.80
N TYR A 1004 -1.39 2.00 -17.36
CA TYR A 1004 -2.20 0.79 -17.40
C TYR A 1004 -3.66 1.08 -17.74
N ALA A 1005 -4.25 0.24 -18.59
CA ALA A 1005 -5.68 0.06 -18.79
C ALA A 1005 -6.04 -1.36 -18.34
N THR A 1006 -6.86 -1.47 -17.28
CA THR A 1006 -7.13 -2.71 -16.54
C THR A 1006 -8.61 -3.10 -16.61
N GLN A 1007 -8.88 -4.35 -16.94
CA GLN A 1007 -10.22 -4.96 -16.98
C GLN A 1007 -10.30 -6.10 -15.95
N THR A 1008 -11.29 -6.07 -15.05
CA THR A 1008 -11.44 -7.05 -13.97
C THR A 1008 -12.74 -7.86 -14.00
N GLY A 1009 -13.76 -7.47 -14.78
CA GLY A 1009 -15.02 -8.22 -14.89
C GLY A 1009 -16.02 -7.99 -13.74
N PRO A 1010 -17.31 -8.31 -13.95
CA PRO A 1010 -18.33 -8.37 -12.89
C PRO A 1010 -18.25 -9.67 -12.09
N ARG A 1011 -18.69 -9.64 -10.83
CA ARG A 1011 -18.81 -10.82 -9.97
C ARG A 1011 -20.22 -10.98 -9.44
N TYR A 1012 -20.71 -12.22 -9.43
CA TYR A 1012 -22.03 -12.58 -8.92
C TYR A 1012 -21.92 -13.59 -7.80
N MET A 1013 -22.71 -13.46 -6.74
CA MET A 1013 -22.69 -14.41 -5.63
C MET A 1013 -24.11 -14.80 -5.22
N LEU A 1014 -24.28 -16.06 -4.87
CA LEU A 1014 -25.53 -16.60 -4.36
C LEU A 1014 -25.26 -17.28 -3.02
N GLY A 1015 -25.93 -16.80 -1.96
CA GLY A 1015 -25.70 -17.23 -0.59
C GLY A 1015 -26.95 -17.78 0.08
N LEU A 1016 -26.74 -18.68 1.02
CA LEU A 1016 -27.72 -19.15 1.99
C LEU A 1016 -27.13 -19.00 3.39
N ARG A 1017 -27.94 -18.57 4.35
CA ARG A 1017 -27.58 -18.56 5.76
C ARG A 1017 -28.67 -19.18 6.60
N TYR A 1018 -28.26 -20.06 7.51
CA TYR A 1018 -29.13 -20.73 8.48
C TYR A 1018 -28.72 -20.36 9.90
N LYS A 1019 -29.67 -19.82 10.67
CA LYS A 1019 -29.58 -19.51 12.09
C LYS A 1019 -30.29 -20.61 12.89
N PHE A 1020 -29.63 -21.15 13.90
CA PHE A 1020 -30.14 -22.26 14.73
C PHE A 1020 -30.92 -21.78 15.95
#